data_AF-H8X042-F1
#
_entry.id   AF-H8X042-F1
#
_cell.length_a   1.000
_cell.length_b   1.000
_cell.length_c   1.000
_cell.angle_alpha   90.00
_cell.angle_beta   90.00
_cell.angle_gamma   90.00
#
_symmetry.space_group_name_H-M   'P 1'
#
loop_
_entity.id
_entity.type
_entity.pdbx_description
1 polymer ?
#
loop_
_entity_poly.entity_id
_entity_poly.type
_entity_poly.pdbx_seq_one_letter_code
_entity_poly.pdbx_strand_id
1 'polypeptide(L)'
;MSNFQTNIHEGEYVSTTRSKLPLSQEATVLEAKIHCPKASTPIRLNSPHMSMAELAIVNNNILSSQSLHQSRSINTINEAHHHHHLKNNNNNSAAVPTSPTPQFSNFDNGQDIMINSPPLLPSTPNSVDVDGMPVYIPANLPKLVHKWTHTHSILCCIASPANNLLFCGTQDGKILVFDMLTYSLKHEIDRSENPHQNSSILTICVNKKEDTLFVAGSDSLVKVYDFKTGFQCTHVIYSLVDIGDIFSLTWCDNSQTLIIGAQNASILWCRLFVANGNARRVNLDKLPHLRYDKFFDSKGPGGSQNTLQTRHELMRKNSRNSTPVDESQPVVSFIECKQEDIVRFAHNGYVYCLDIVDTTIGHFGEGKFTISGGGDGVVNIWSMKENKLHKLASLQNDESVLSMTIQGSLLYVGLGDSCINVWDLLTLQMIRSFVFNKEGMNEVLSLGVYKDALYKACSGTGLVKLTMKHKNVADSVIMSSDQEDGVINTVSTFKSNHEAFLLAGGNKSLTLWNISEDDDSTDDFMQSSGSTMATLPTLQKGIRLSDNDMLSMLKKFISYKTISKNPLLYLEDSRHCAKFLSRLLTKFGSYQTNLLPVENGNPIVFAEFKRNSPAPSAKHERVLYYGHYDVVDATNHEARDWSTNPFVLTAKEGNLYARGVSDNKGPILAAIYAVADLYHRQELGCDVVFIIEGEEECGSTGFQSVIQQHKSLIGEIDWILLSNSYWLDDVSPCLNYGLRGLINANVIIKSDKPDRHSGVDGGVSREPVMDMMQILTTLIDPVTQKIQIDGFYDDLLPLSQSEQALYDEIKNKLGHSVDIDVLQAKWRQPSLTVHKIQVSGPNNNTVIPQLVNATISMRIVANQDLTTIKHKLIGHLTTAFNNLKSDNHLQINIFHEAEPWLGDPSNKMYSILYKNLQLHWQQDPIFIREGGSIPSIRFLEKCFNAPAAQIPCGQASDNAHLKDEKLRIVNLFKLRQILSDTLKELGGVE
;
A
#
# COMPACT_ATOMS: atom_id res chain seq x y z
N MET A 1 -3.94 -8.76 -61.96
CA MET A 1 -2.78 -9.50 -62.47
C MET A 1 -1.77 -9.59 -61.33
N SER A 2 -1.19 -10.72 -60.97
CA SER A 2 -1.34 -12.11 -61.48
C SER A 2 -1.02 -13.12 -60.37
N ASN A 3 -1.47 -14.37 -60.53
CA ASN A 3 -1.46 -15.42 -59.51
C ASN A 3 -0.05 -15.99 -59.20
N PHE A 4 0.05 -16.65 -58.03
CA PHE A 4 0.48 -18.05 -57.76
C PHE A 4 1.12 -18.08 -56.35
N GLN A 5 0.67 -18.81 -55.33
CA GLN A 5 0.08 -20.15 -55.19
C GLN A 5 1.08 -21.31 -55.42
N THR A 6 1.62 -21.84 -54.31
CA THR A 6 2.09 -23.23 -54.11
C THR A 6 2.05 -23.58 -52.63
N ASN A 7 2.11 -24.88 -52.31
CA ASN A 7 1.77 -25.42 -50.98
C ASN A 7 2.47 -26.78 -50.75
N ILE A 8 2.71 -27.17 -49.48
CA ILE A 8 3.06 -28.53 -48.99
C ILE A 8 4.42 -29.13 -49.45
N HIS A 9 5.36 -29.36 -48.50
CA HIS A 9 5.69 -30.73 -48.02
C HIS A 9 6.70 -30.77 -46.85
N GLU A 10 6.68 -31.90 -46.14
CA GLU A 10 7.53 -32.26 -45.00
C GLU A 10 8.92 -32.76 -45.44
N GLY A 11 9.91 -32.74 -44.54
CA GLY A 11 11.26 -33.24 -44.78
C GLY A 11 11.97 -33.66 -43.47
N GLU A 12 12.39 -34.91 -43.41
CA GLU A 12 12.86 -35.61 -42.20
C GLU A 12 14.19 -35.06 -41.63
N TYR A 13 14.31 -34.99 -40.30
CA TYR A 13 15.59 -34.83 -39.62
C TYR A 13 16.22 -36.20 -39.31
N VAL A 14 17.28 -36.56 -40.05
CA VAL A 14 18.17 -37.68 -39.71
C VAL A 14 19.50 -37.12 -39.20
N SER A 15 20.02 -37.68 -38.11
CA SER A 15 21.27 -37.22 -37.49
C SER A 15 22.51 -37.77 -38.17
N THR A 16 23.63 -37.04 -38.13
CA THR A 16 24.95 -37.57 -37.72
C THR A 16 26.04 -36.48 -37.63
N THR A 17 27.23 -36.89 -37.15
CA THR A 17 28.53 -36.19 -37.16
C THR A 17 28.67 -34.85 -36.40
N ARG A 18 29.27 -34.95 -35.21
CA ARG A 18 30.06 -33.86 -34.61
C ARG A 18 31.26 -33.52 -35.50
N SER A 19 31.56 -32.24 -35.67
CA SER A 19 32.89 -31.75 -36.06
C SER A 19 33.36 -30.66 -35.08
N LYS A 20 34.65 -30.67 -34.74
CA LYS A 20 35.29 -29.59 -33.95
C LYS A 20 35.88 -28.57 -34.92
N LEU A 21 35.59 -27.29 -34.73
CA LEU A 21 36.28 -26.15 -35.36
C LEU A 21 36.53 -25.06 -34.29
N PRO A 22 37.44 -24.09 -34.54
CA PRO A 22 38.58 -23.91 -33.64
C PRO A 22 38.53 -22.68 -32.73
N LEU A 23 39.53 -22.60 -31.84
CA LEU A 23 39.91 -21.40 -31.11
C LEU A 23 40.48 -20.33 -32.06
N SER A 24 40.03 -19.09 -31.90
CA SER A 24 40.70 -17.86 -32.35
C SER A 24 40.55 -16.79 -31.25
N GLN A 25 41.57 -15.95 -31.08
CA GLN A 25 41.69 -15.05 -29.93
C GLN A 25 41.01 -13.68 -30.11
N GLU A 26 40.90 -12.96 -28.99
CA GLU A 26 40.80 -11.49 -28.85
C GLU A 26 39.53 -10.77 -29.34
N ALA A 27 38.63 -10.52 -28.38
CA ALA A 27 37.92 -9.25 -28.23
C ALA A 27 37.84 -8.89 -26.73
N THR A 28 37.89 -7.59 -26.41
CA THR A 28 38.13 -7.04 -25.07
C THR A 28 36.98 -7.20 -24.05
N VAL A 29 37.34 -7.15 -22.77
CA VAL A 29 36.44 -7.28 -21.61
C VAL A 29 35.48 -6.09 -21.48
N LEU A 30 34.20 -6.39 -21.21
CA LEU A 30 33.23 -5.48 -20.60
C LEU A 30 32.28 -6.31 -19.72
N GLU A 31 32.44 -6.24 -18.39
CA GLU A 31 31.69 -7.08 -17.44
C GLU A 31 30.24 -6.62 -17.25
N ALA A 32 29.36 -7.01 -18.18
CA ALA A 32 27.93 -7.10 -17.88
C ALA A 32 27.70 -8.28 -16.91
N LYS A 33 27.52 -8.00 -15.62
CA LYS A 33 27.15 -9.01 -14.61
C LYS A 33 25.73 -9.51 -14.84
N ILE A 34 25.59 -10.49 -15.74
CA ILE A 34 24.36 -11.28 -15.87
C ILE A 34 24.14 -12.03 -14.55
N HIS A 35 23.24 -11.53 -13.72
CA HIS A 35 22.72 -12.28 -12.58
C HIS A 35 21.87 -13.43 -13.13
N CYS A 36 22.32 -14.67 -12.92
CA CYS A 36 21.40 -15.79 -12.93
C CYS A 36 20.36 -15.56 -11.82
N PRO A 37 19.04 -15.64 -12.10
CA PRO A 37 18.05 -15.59 -11.04
C PRO A 37 18.26 -16.78 -10.08
N LYS A 38 18.16 -16.53 -8.78
CA LYS A 38 18.30 -17.56 -7.73
C LYS A 38 17.04 -18.43 -7.67
N ALA A 39 16.84 -19.27 -8.68
CA ALA A 39 15.78 -20.27 -8.69
C ALA A 39 16.09 -21.42 -7.71
N SER A 40 16.03 -21.14 -6.41
CA SER A 40 16.16 -22.10 -5.31
C SER A 40 14.84 -22.31 -4.56
N THR A 41 13.73 -22.29 -5.29
CA THR A 41 12.40 -22.68 -4.78
C THR A 41 12.41 -24.20 -4.51
N PRO A 42 12.03 -24.68 -3.32
CA PRO A 42 11.90 -26.11 -3.07
C PRO A 42 10.78 -26.71 -3.94
N ILE A 43 10.99 -27.91 -4.47
CA ILE A 43 10.00 -28.59 -5.31
C ILE A 43 8.80 -28.98 -4.44
N ARG A 44 7.59 -28.59 -4.87
CA ARG A 44 6.31 -28.99 -4.25
C ARG A 44 6.05 -30.49 -4.49
N LEU A 45 6.70 -31.33 -3.69
CA LEU A 45 6.68 -32.79 -3.80
C LEU A 45 5.34 -33.40 -3.36
N ASN A 46 4.28 -33.16 -4.13
CA ASN A 46 3.00 -33.86 -4.04
C ASN A 46 3.07 -35.28 -4.66
N SER A 47 4.10 -36.03 -4.25
CA SER A 47 4.32 -37.44 -4.57
C SER A 47 3.50 -38.33 -3.62
N PRO A 48 2.94 -39.46 -4.07
CA PRO A 48 2.29 -40.44 -3.19
C PRO A 48 3.28 -41.24 -2.31
N HIS A 49 4.57 -40.88 -2.32
CA HIS A 49 5.64 -41.55 -1.59
C HIS A 49 6.50 -40.56 -0.81
N MET A 50 6.45 -40.69 0.53
CA MET A 50 7.31 -40.16 1.61
C MET A 50 7.81 -38.70 1.54
N SER A 51 7.66 -38.01 2.66
CA SER A 51 8.29 -36.71 2.89
C SER A 51 9.81 -36.83 3.06
N MET A 52 10.53 -35.74 2.76
CA MET A 52 11.98 -35.64 3.03
C MET A 52 12.33 -35.74 4.53
N ALA A 53 11.37 -35.45 5.43
CA ALA A 53 11.56 -35.60 6.87
C ALA A 53 11.64 -37.09 7.28
N GLU A 54 10.83 -37.96 6.68
CA GLU A 54 10.84 -39.40 6.97
C GLU A 54 12.13 -40.07 6.44
N LEU A 55 12.67 -39.62 5.31
CA LEU A 55 13.95 -40.07 4.77
C LEU A 55 15.13 -39.78 5.71
N ALA A 56 15.11 -38.67 6.45
CA ALA A 56 16.13 -38.34 7.44
C ALA A 56 16.08 -39.29 8.67
N ILE A 57 14.87 -39.70 9.07
CA ILE A 57 14.65 -40.60 10.22
C ILE A 57 15.02 -42.04 9.88
N VAL A 58 14.70 -42.53 8.67
CA VAL A 58 15.04 -43.89 8.24
C VAL A 58 16.56 -44.10 8.12
N ASN A 59 17.30 -43.13 7.57
CA ASN A 59 18.76 -43.26 7.39
C ASN A 59 19.54 -43.37 8.72
N ASN A 60 19.05 -42.78 9.81
CA ASN A 60 19.71 -42.86 11.12
C ASN A 60 19.62 -44.25 11.78
N ASN A 61 18.71 -45.13 11.34
CA ASN A 61 18.53 -46.47 11.91
C ASN A 61 19.31 -47.58 11.19
N ILE A 62 20.17 -47.25 10.21
CA ILE A 62 20.93 -48.24 9.41
C ILE A 62 22.44 -48.22 9.73
N LEU A 63 22.93 -47.23 10.49
CA LEU A 63 24.36 -47.05 10.80
C LEU A 63 24.80 -47.55 12.20
N SER A 64 24.11 -48.54 12.77
CA SER A 64 24.39 -49.06 14.11
C SER A 64 24.78 -50.56 14.18
N SER A 65 25.39 -51.12 13.12
CA SER A 65 25.82 -52.53 13.15
C SER A 65 27.05 -52.87 12.28
N GLN A 66 28.17 -52.15 12.46
CA GLN A 66 29.48 -52.63 11.98
C GLN A 66 30.66 -52.05 12.78
N SER A 67 31.07 -52.75 13.84
CA SER A 67 32.28 -52.47 14.61
C SER A 67 33.28 -53.59 14.44
N LEU A 68 34.45 -53.32 13.84
CA LEU A 68 35.56 -54.29 13.77
C LEU A 68 36.95 -53.61 13.79
N HIS A 69 37.56 -53.66 14.97
CA HIS A 69 39.01 -53.70 15.25
C HIS A 69 39.98 -52.55 14.91
N GLN A 70 40.77 -52.25 15.96
CA GLN A 70 42.18 -51.78 15.98
C GLN A 70 42.50 -50.31 15.62
N SER A 71 43.54 -49.67 16.19
CA SER A 71 44.20 -49.81 17.51
C SER A 71 45.20 -48.66 17.75
N ARG A 72 45.55 -48.35 19.02
CA ARG A 72 46.73 -47.56 19.47
C ARG A 72 46.72 -46.04 19.12
N SER A 73 47.37 -45.12 19.85
CA SER A 73 47.91 -45.16 21.23
C SER A 73 48.38 -43.77 21.74
N ILE A 74 48.11 -43.46 23.02
CA ILE A 74 49.01 -42.85 24.03
C ILE A 74 49.73 -41.50 23.70
N ASN A 75 49.37 -40.40 24.39
CA ASN A 75 50.26 -39.65 25.33
C ASN A 75 49.60 -38.40 26.00
N THR A 76 49.53 -38.38 27.35
CA THR A 76 50.30 -37.55 28.32
C THR A 76 50.78 -36.11 27.93
N ILE A 77 51.01 -35.09 28.82
CA ILE A 77 50.86 -34.87 30.29
C ILE A 77 51.01 -33.35 30.64
N ASN A 78 50.86 -32.96 31.92
CA ASN A 78 51.13 -31.65 32.59
C ASN A 78 50.10 -30.52 32.43
N GLU A 79 49.95 -29.53 33.32
CA GLU A 79 50.12 -29.31 34.80
C GLU A 79 50.46 -27.84 35.07
N ALA A 80 49.73 -27.16 35.98
CA ALA A 80 50.19 -26.03 36.81
C ALA A 80 49.14 -25.68 37.90
N HIS A 81 49.58 -25.23 39.08
CA HIS A 81 48.75 -25.03 40.28
C HIS A 81 48.93 -23.63 40.94
N HIS A 82 47.88 -23.14 41.64
CA HIS A 82 47.82 -22.48 42.98
C HIS A 82 48.89 -21.43 43.45
N HIS A 83 48.67 -20.51 44.41
CA HIS A 83 47.54 -20.22 45.33
C HIS A 83 47.59 -18.80 45.99
N HIS A 84 46.70 -18.57 47.00
CA HIS A 84 46.76 -17.57 48.10
C HIS A 84 46.32 -16.09 47.82
N HIS A 85 45.66 -15.31 48.71
CA HIS A 85 44.82 -15.50 49.95
C HIS A 85 44.29 -14.08 50.45
N LEU A 86 43.67 -13.75 51.63
CA LEU A 86 43.36 -14.40 52.92
C LEU A 86 42.20 -13.69 53.76
N LYS A 87 40.95 -14.23 53.84
CA LYS A 87 39.97 -14.12 54.99
C LYS A 87 39.45 -12.70 55.45
N ASN A 88 38.47 -12.51 56.39
CA ASN A 88 37.71 -13.41 57.29
C ASN A 88 36.32 -12.90 57.81
N ASN A 89 35.46 -13.84 58.29
CA ASN A 89 34.57 -13.82 59.51
C ASN A 89 33.03 -14.11 59.39
N ASN A 90 32.65 -15.37 59.67
CA ASN A 90 31.74 -15.92 60.74
C ASN A 90 30.40 -15.27 61.18
N ASN A 91 29.45 -15.95 61.88
CA ASN A 91 28.80 -17.29 61.74
C ASN A 91 27.73 -17.58 62.86
N ASN A 92 26.63 -18.27 62.51
CA ASN A 92 25.79 -19.26 63.27
C ASN A 92 25.11 -19.03 64.67
N SER A 93 23.75 -19.09 64.67
CA SER A 93 22.79 -19.80 65.59
C SER A 93 22.75 -19.45 67.13
N ALA A 94 21.91 -20.01 68.04
CA ALA A 94 20.94 -21.14 68.06
C ALA A 94 19.85 -21.07 69.21
N ALA A 95 19.02 -22.13 69.34
CA ALA A 95 18.22 -22.60 70.53
C ALA A 95 16.74 -22.14 70.77
N VAL A 96 15.95 -23.01 71.44
CA VAL A 96 14.45 -23.02 71.51
C VAL A 96 13.96 -23.78 72.78
N PRO A 97 12.92 -23.30 73.54
CA PRO A 97 11.83 -24.23 74.00
C PRO A 97 10.43 -23.63 74.38
N THR A 98 9.36 -24.34 73.97
CA THR A 98 8.04 -24.59 74.68
C THR A 98 6.97 -23.50 74.97
N SER A 99 5.71 -23.97 75.11
CA SER A 99 4.45 -23.25 75.35
C SER A 99 3.81 -23.54 76.74
N PRO A 100 2.65 -22.93 77.09
CA PRO A 100 1.41 -23.73 77.11
C PRO A 100 0.11 -23.00 76.66
N THR A 101 -1.03 -23.71 76.76
CA THR A 101 -2.40 -23.41 76.25
C THR A 101 -3.40 -23.12 77.40
N PRO A 102 -4.75 -23.27 77.26
CA PRO A 102 -5.78 -22.53 76.50
C PRO A 102 -6.91 -21.97 77.43
N GLN A 103 -8.13 -21.64 76.93
CA GLN A 103 -9.44 -22.24 77.37
C GLN A 103 -10.75 -21.51 76.91
N PHE A 104 -11.80 -22.32 76.63
CA PHE A 104 -13.30 -22.18 76.69
C PHE A 104 -14.05 -20.81 76.60
N SER A 105 -15.35 -20.70 76.23
CA SER A 105 -16.26 -21.48 75.34
C SER A 105 -17.69 -20.86 75.25
N ASN A 106 -18.41 -21.12 74.14
CA ASN A 106 -19.87 -21.26 73.90
C ASN A 106 -20.92 -20.61 74.84
N PHE A 107 -21.97 -20.00 74.24
CA PHE A 107 -23.35 -20.54 74.24
C PHE A 107 -24.30 -19.72 73.32
N ASP A 108 -25.19 -20.41 72.58
CA ASP A 108 -26.55 -20.02 72.14
C ASP A 108 -26.82 -18.71 71.33
N ASN A 109 -27.81 -18.62 70.43
CA ASN A 109 -28.70 -19.62 69.78
C ASN A 109 -29.32 -19.01 68.48
N GLY A 110 -29.86 -19.84 67.56
CA GLY A 110 -30.85 -19.37 66.55
C GLY A 110 -30.53 -19.52 65.04
N GLN A 111 -31.05 -20.61 64.47
CA GLN A 111 -31.74 -20.79 63.16
C GLN A 111 -31.93 -19.58 62.19
N ASP A 112 -31.96 -19.73 60.86
CA ASP A 112 -31.88 -20.95 60.01
C ASP A 112 -31.47 -20.68 58.54
N ILE A 113 -30.87 -21.70 57.91
CA ILE A 113 -30.93 -22.13 56.49
C ILE A 113 -30.92 -21.06 55.36
N MET A 114 -29.85 -21.05 54.54
CA MET A 114 -29.93 -21.21 53.06
C MET A 114 -28.56 -21.43 52.37
N ILE A 115 -28.37 -22.64 51.84
CA ILE A 115 -27.52 -23.10 50.70
C ILE A 115 -26.19 -22.38 50.39
N ASN A 116 -25.09 -23.16 50.40
CA ASN A 116 -23.73 -22.72 50.10
C ASN A 116 -23.47 -22.33 48.62
N SER A 117 -22.65 -21.30 48.43
CA SER A 117 -21.81 -21.11 47.24
C SER A 117 -20.34 -21.43 47.58
N PRO A 118 -19.58 -22.13 46.71
CA PRO A 118 -18.15 -22.38 46.95
C PRO A 118 -17.30 -21.10 46.76
N PRO A 119 -16.11 -21.01 47.39
CA PRO A 119 -15.35 -19.77 47.50
C PRO A 119 -14.48 -19.45 46.28
N LEU A 120 -14.09 -18.18 46.18
CA LEU A 120 -13.02 -17.69 45.30
C LEU A 120 -11.69 -18.41 45.58
N LEU A 121 -10.99 -18.81 44.52
CA LEU A 121 -9.61 -19.29 44.54
C LEU A 121 -8.72 -18.37 43.66
N PRO A 122 -7.38 -18.37 43.85
CA PRO A 122 -6.59 -17.16 43.64
C PRO A 122 -6.28 -16.82 42.18
N SER A 123 -6.06 -15.52 41.94
CA SER A 123 -5.39 -15.02 40.74
C SER A 123 -4.01 -15.65 40.59
N THR A 124 -3.75 -16.31 39.46
CA THR A 124 -2.42 -16.81 39.10
C THR A 124 -1.44 -15.66 38.85
N PRO A 125 -0.14 -15.80 39.20
CA PRO A 125 0.82 -14.72 39.05
C PRO A 125 1.16 -14.46 37.58
N ASN A 126 1.44 -13.20 37.24
CA ASN A 126 1.95 -12.82 35.92
C ASN A 126 3.32 -13.48 35.67
N SER A 127 3.43 -14.28 34.60
CA SER A 127 4.71 -14.77 34.11
C SER A 127 5.50 -13.62 33.49
N VAL A 128 6.73 -13.39 33.97
CA VAL A 128 7.66 -12.39 33.45
C VAL A 128 8.76 -13.11 32.67
N ASP A 129 9.07 -12.63 31.47
CA ASP A 129 10.17 -13.15 30.65
C ASP A 129 11.52 -12.53 31.08
N VAL A 130 12.63 -13.09 30.63
CA VAL A 130 13.99 -12.86 31.17
C VAL A 130 14.41 -11.38 31.17
N ASP A 131 13.95 -10.58 30.20
CA ASP A 131 14.26 -9.14 30.08
C ASP A 131 13.23 -8.19 30.74
N GLY A 132 12.28 -8.71 31.52
CA GLY A 132 11.47 -7.89 32.45
C GLY A 132 10.36 -7.02 31.83
N MET A 133 10.06 -7.17 30.54
CA MET A 133 8.95 -6.47 29.87
C MET A 133 7.59 -7.15 30.17
N PRO A 134 6.49 -6.38 30.30
CA PRO A 134 5.16 -6.95 30.50
C PRO A 134 4.60 -7.59 29.22
N VAL A 135 4.21 -8.86 29.29
CA VAL A 135 3.56 -9.58 28.18
C VAL A 135 2.16 -8.98 27.93
N TYR A 136 2.00 -8.28 26.82
CA TYR A 136 0.74 -7.64 26.44
C TYR A 136 -0.18 -8.66 25.74
N ILE A 137 -1.03 -9.34 26.52
CA ILE A 137 -2.03 -10.27 25.99
C ILE A 137 -3.07 -9.47 25.18
N PRO A 138 -3.26 -9.71 23.87
CA PRO A 138 -4.25 -8.98 23.08
C PRO A 138 -5.68 -9.34 23.52
N ALA A 139 -6.46 -8.32 23.88
CA ALA A 139 -7.92 -8.47 23.93
C ALA A 139 -8.48 -8.68 22.51
N ASN A 140 -9.61 -9.38 22.41
CA ASN A 140 -10.33 -9.69 21.17
C ASN A 140 -9.58 -10.63 20.19
N LEU A 141 -9.27 -11.84 20.66
CA LEU A 141 -9.17 -13.01 19.79
C LEU A 141 -10.56 -13.32 19.19
N PRO A 142 -10.68 -13.67 17.90
CA PRO A 142 -11.96 -14.03 17.27
C PRO A 142 -12.50 -15.34 17.83
N LYS A 143 -13.83 -15.43 17.92
CA LYS A 143 -14.51 -16.53 18.59
C LYS A 143 -14.50 -17.78 17.72
N LEU A 144 -13.86 -18.85 18.20
CA LEU A 144 -13.94 -20.17 17.57
C LEU A 144 -15.40 -20.63 17.51
N VAL A 145 -15.85 -21.05 16.33
CA VAL A 145 -17.20 -21.57 16.07
C VAL A 145 -17.17 -23.09 15.98
N HIS A 146 -16.26 -23.64 15.16
CA HIS A 146 -16.10 -25.08 15.00
C HIS A 146 -14.69 -25.46 14.51
N LYS A 147 -14.26 -26.69 14.80
CA LYS A 147 -13.04 -27.31 14.27
C LYS A 147 -13.34 -28.76 13.88
N TRP A 148 -13.23 -29.06 12.59
CA TRP A 148 -13.32 -30.41 12.05
C TRP A 148 -11.91 -31.01 11.94
N THR A 149 -11.79 -32.32 12.18
CA THR A 149 -10.56 -33.09 11.94
C THR A 149 -10.75 -34.07 10.79
N HIS A 150 -9.66 -34.35 10.07
CA HIS A 150 -9.64 -35.21 8.89
C HIS A 150 -8.31 -36.00 8.84
N THR A 151 -8.26 -37.12 8.12
CA THR A 151 -7.07 -37.97 8.05
C THR A 151 -5.95 -37.38 7.19
N HIS A 152 -6.30 -36.59 6.18
CA HIS A 152 -5.40 -35.97 5.21
C HIS A 152 -5.50 -34.44 5.24
N SER A 153 -4.44 -33.76 4.80
CA SER A 153 -4.36 -32.30 4.73
C SER A 153 -5.49 -31.68 3.91
N ILE A 154 -6.02 -30.56 4.39
CA ILE A 154 -6.94 -29.70 3.65
C ILE A 154 -6.11 -28.67 2.89
N LEU A 155 -6.23 -28.64 1.56
CA LEU A 155 -5.36 -27.85 0.69
C LEU A 155 -6.05 -26.57 0.17
N CYS A 156 -7.36 -26.60 0.01
CA CYS A 156 -8.17 -25.45 -0.43
C CYS A 156 -9.56 -25.48 0.24
N CYS A 157 -10.14 -24.32 0.52
CA CYS A 157 -11.48 -24.21 1.11
C CYS A 157 -12.25 -22.98 0.56
N ILE A 158 -13.57 -23.08 0.50
CA ILE A 158 -14.47 -21.99 0.08
C ILE A 158 -15.85 -22.16 0.72
N ALA A 159 -16.50 -21.04 1.05
CA ALA A 159 -17.86 -21.02 1.59
C ALA A 159 -18.90 -20.77 0.49
N SER A 160 -20.11 -21.27 0.71
CA SER A 160 -21.33 -20.95 -0.04
C SER A 160 -22.40 -20.47 0.96
N PRO A 161 -22.39 -19.18 1.34
CA PRO A 161 -23.33 -18.61 2.28
C PRO A 161 -24.80 -18.77 1.87
N ALA A 162 -25.14 -18.61 0.59
CA ALA A 162 -26.54 -18.67 0.12
C ALA A 162 -27.16 -20.07 0.28
N ASN A 163 -26.35 -21.13 0.24
CA ASN A 163 -26.80 -22.52 0.45
C ASN A 163 -26.54 -23.04 1.88
N ASN A 164 -25.90 -22.24 2.75
CA ASN A 164 -25.37 -22.66 4.05
C ASN A 164 -24.39 -23.86 3.95
N LEU A 165 -23.48 -23.85 2.96
CA LEU A 165 -22.50 -24.94 2.76
C LEU A 165 -21.05 -24.45 2.86
N LEU A 166 -20.16 -25.33 3.30
CA LEU A 166 -18.71 -25.16 3.21
C LEU A 166 -18.11 -26.30 2.38
N PHE A 167 -17.20 -25.98 1.48
CA PHE A 167 -16.48 -26.93 0.64
C PHE A 167 -14.99 -26.91 0.99
N CYS A 168 -14.37 -28.06 1.11
CA CYS A 168 -12.91 -28.15 1.13
C CYS A 168 -12.36 -29.33 0.32
N GLY A 169 -11.20 -29.12 -0.28
CA GLY A 169 -10.48 -30.09 -1.10
C GLY A 169 -9.33 -30.73 -0.33
N THR A 170 -9.27 -32.05 -0.34
CA THR A 170 -8.29 -32.83 0.42
C THR A 170 -7.10 -33.26 -0.44
N GLN A 171 -5.99 -33.57 0.24
CA GLN A 171 -4.79 -34.14 -0.37
C GLN A 171 -5.03 -35.53 -0.98
N ASP A 172 -5.97 -36.33 -0.46
CA ASP A 172 -6.36 -37.64 -1.01
C ASP A 172 -7.40 -37.57 -2.13
N GLY A 173 -7.76 -36.37 -2.60
CA GLY A 173 -8.55 -36.19 -3.83
C GLY A 173 -10.07 -36.14 -3.63
N LYS A 174 -10.53 -35.85 -2.41
CA LYS A 174 -11.95 -35.78 -2.04
C LYS A 174 -12.42 -34.34 -1.85
N ILE A 175 -13.70 -34.11 -2.11
CA ILE A 175 -14.40 -32.87 -1.73
C ILE A 175 -15.27 -33.20 -0.52
N LEU A 176 -15.03 -32.51 0.59
CA LEU A 176 -15.91 -32.59 1.77
C LEU A 176 -16.89 -31.42 1.73
N VAL A 177 -18.17 -31.71 1.95
CA VAL A 177 -19.27 -30.72 1.97
C VAL A 177 -19.89 -30.71 3.35
N PHE A 178 -19.66 -29.64 4.12
CA PHE A 178 -20.23 -29.44 5.46
C PHE A 178 -21.43 -28.50 5.40
N ASP A 179 -22.42 -28.73 6.25
CA ASP A 179 -23.57 -27.85 6.45
C ASP A 179 -23.28 -26.83 7.56
N MET A 180 -23.47 -25.53 7.31
CA MET A 180 -23.18 -24.47 8.30
C MET A 180 -24.21 -24.41 9.44
N LEU A 181 -25.40 -25.00 9.29
CA LEU A 181 -26.44 -24.96 10.33
C LEU A 181 -26.28 -26.07 11.37
N THR A 182 -25.75 -27.24 10.95
CA THR A 182 -25.58 -28.42 11.81
C THR A 182 -24.10 -28.73 12.11
N TYR A 183 -23.17 -28.13 11.39
CA TYR A 183 -21.73 -28.46 11.36
C TYR A 183 -21.43 -29.92 10.98
N SER A 184 -22.41 -30.66 10.43
CA SER A 184 -22.23 -32.06 10.01
C SER A 184 -21.69 -32.17 8.58
N LEU A 185 -20.85 -33.18 8.33
CA LEU A 185 -20.53 -33.61 6.97
C LEU A 185 -21.82 -34.09 6.27
N LYS A 186 -22.16 -33.45 5.16
CA LYS A 186 -23.40 -33.66 4.39
C LYS A 186 -23.16 -34.56 3.18
N HIS A 187 -22.04 -34.35 2.49
CA HIS A 187 -21.58 -35.19 1.38
C HIS A 187 -20.05 -35.31 1.38
N GLU A 188 -19.57 -36.47 0.95
CA GLU A 188 -18.18 -36.74 0.60
C GLU A 188 -18.16 -37.15 -0.87
N ILE A 189 -17.46 -36.39 -1.71
CA ILE A 189 -17.39 -36.62 -3.16
C ILE A 189 -15.98 -37.09 -3.50
N ASP A 190 -15.84 -38.38 -3.82
CA ASP A 190 -14.59 -38.92 -4.37
C ASP A 190 -14.45 -38.51 -5.84
N ARG A 191 -13.28 -37.99 -6.22
CA ARG A 191 -13.02 -37.54 -7.60
C ARG A 191 -12.54 -38.67 -8.52
N SER A 192 -12.24 -39.85 -7.97
CA SER A 192 -11.64 -41.00 -8.66
C SER A 192 -12.66 -42.07 -9.05
N GLU A 193 -12.62 -42.50 -10.33
CA GLU A 193 -13.34 -43.70 -10.80
C GLU A 193 -12.56 -45.00 -10.49
N ASN A 194 -11.39 -44.88 -9.84
CA ASN A 194 -10.39 -45.94 -9.72
C ASN A 194 -9.61 -45.75 -8.40
N PRO A 195 -9.85 -46.59 -7.36
CA PRO A 195 -9.43 -46.35 -5.96
C PRO A 195 -7.94 -46.57 -5.68
N HIS A 196 -7.09 -46.37 -6.70
CA HIS A 196 -5.63 -46.51 -6.67
C HIS A 196 -4.91 -45.32 -7.34
N GLN A 197 -5.63 -44.24 -7.66
CA GLN A 197 -5.09 -43.09 -8.41
C GLN A 197 -5.64 -41.76 -7.88
N ASN A 198 -5.48 -41.55 -6.57
CA ASN A 198 -5.88 -40.35 -5.85
C ASN A 198 -5.07 -39.13 -6.34
N SER A 199 -5.76 -38.10 -6.85
CA SER A 199 -5.17 -36.83 -7.30
C SER A 199 -5.61 -35.70 -6.39
N SER A 200 -4.64 -35.05 -5.73
CA SER A 200 -4.91 -34.01 -4.73
C SER A 200 -5.71 -32.85 -5.31
N ILE A 201 -6.69 -32.34 -4.55
CA ILE A 201 -7.47 -31.16 -4.94
C ILE A 201 -6.71 -29.91 -4.50
N LEU A 202 -6.27 -29.11 -5.45
CA LEU A 202 -5.38 -27.96 -5.20
C LEU A 202 -6.15 -26.63 -5.19
N THR A 203 -7.27 -26.55 -5.89
CA THR A 203 -8.07 -25.33 -6.00
C THR A 203 -9.54 -25.60 -6.28
N ILE A 204 -10.41 -24.77 -5.70
CA ILE A 204 -11.87 -24.82 -5.82
C ILE A 204 -12.39 -23.38 -6.01
N CYS A 205 -13.38 -23.20 -6.90
CA CYS A 205 -14.06 -21.93 -7.13
C CYS A 205 -15.58 -22.16 -7.21
N VAL A 206 -16.38 -21.20 -6.75
CA VAL A 206 -17.85 -21.20 -6.79
C VAL A 206 -18.31 -19.96 -7.56
N ASN A 207 -19.37 -20.08 -8.38
CA ASN A 207 -19.91 -18.93 -9.11
C ASN A 207 -20.72 -17.96 -8.21
N LYS A 208 -20.93 -16.71 -8.63
CA LYS A 208 -21.65 -15.70 -7.80
C LYS A 208 -23.14 -15.99 -7.57
N LYS A 209 -23.69 -17.02 -8.24
CA LYS A 209 -25.05 -17.54 -7.97
C LYS A 209 -25.08 -18.68 -6.97
N GLU A 210 -23.92 -19.21 -6.60
CA GLU A 210 -23.76 -20.38 -5.75
C GLU A 210 -24.62 -21.56 -6.22
N ASP A 211 -24.53 -21.91 -7.50
CA ASP A 211 -25.16 -23.11 -8.06
C ASP A 211 -24.19 -24.05 -8.79
N THR A 212 -22.96 -23.60 -9.02
CA THR A 212 -21.93 -24.31 -9.78
C THR A 212 -20.58 -24.27 -9.05
N LEU A 213 -19.95 -25.44 -8.89
CA LEU A 213 -18.66 -25.64 -8.23
C LEU A 213 -17.61 -26.14 -9.24
N PHE A 214 -16.50 -25.41 -9.35
CA PHE A 214 -15.35 -25.74 -10.19
C PHE A 214 -14.22 -26.30 -9.33
N VAL A 215 -13.66 -27.44 -9.70
CA VAL A 215 -12.66 -28.17 -8.89
C VAL A 215 -11.51 -28.65 -9.77
N ALA A 216 -10.28 -28.36 -9.37
CA ALA A 216 -9.08 -28.81 -10.09
C ALA A 216 -7.93 -29.21 -9.16
N GLY A 217 -6.95 -29.89 -9.72
CA GLY A 217 -5.85 -30.48 -8.96
C GLY A 217 -4.80 -31.16 -9.84
N SER A 218 -4.16 -32.20 -9.30
CA SER A 218 -3.00 -32.87 -9.91
C SER A 218 -3.32 -33.91 -11.00
N ASP A 219 -4.45 -33.76 -11.70
CA ASP A 219 -4.84 -34.59 -12.87
C ASP A 219 -4.95 -33.77 -14.17
N SER A 220 -4.59 -32.48 -14.13
CA SER A 220 -4.72 -31.53 -15.24
C SER A 220 -6.15 -31.34 -15.77
N LEU A 221 -7.18 -31.69 -14.98
CA LEU A 221 -8.59 -31.53 -15.34
C LEU A 221 -9.31 -30.59 -14.38
N VAL A 222 -10.24 -29.80 -14.93
CA VAL A 222 -11.28 -29.13 -14.11
C VAL A 222 -12.56 -29.95 -14.21
N LYS A 223 -13.11 -30.36 -13.07
CA LYS A 223 -14.44 -30.99 -12.98
C LYS A 223 -15.45 -29.95 -12.47
N VAL A 224 -16.65 -29.98 -13.04
CA VAL A 224 -17.73 -29.01 -12.76
C VAL A 224 -18.93 -29.74 -12.17
N TYR A 225 -19.39 -29.32 -10.99
CA TYR A 225 -20.49 -29.94 -10.26
C TYR A 225 -21.66 -28.94 -10.11
N ASP A 226 -22.89 -29.39 -10.32
CA ASP A 226 -24.13 -28.58 -10.16
C ASP A 226 -24.82 -28.93 -8.83
N PHE A 227 -25.20 -27.92 -8.06
CA PHE A 227 -25.90 -28.11 -6.79
C PHE A 227 -27.32 -28.66 -6.97
N LYS A 228 -27.99 -28.30 -8.07
CA LYS A 228 -29.40 -28.68 -8.35
C LYS A 228 -29.56 -30.16 -8.66
N THR A 229 -28.50 -30.82 -9.11
CA THR A 229 -28.46 -32.26 -9.41
C THR A 229 -27.95 -33.11 -8.24
N GLY A 230 -27.67 -32.50 -7.09
CA GLY A 230 -27.08 -33.20 -5.94
C GLY A 230 -25.58 -33.45 -6.11
N PHE A 231 -24.85 -32.45 -6.60
CA PHE A 231 -23.39 -32.50 -6.84
C PHE A 231 -22.96 -33.54 -7.88
N GLN A 232 -23.77 -33.77 -8.93
CA GLN A 232 -23.32 -34.58 -10.06
C GLN A 232 -22.32 -33.79 -10.92
N CYS A 233 -21.29 -34.48 -11.41
CA CYS A 233 -20.34 -33.92 -12.36
C CYS A 233 -21.04 -33.69 -13.70
N THR A 234 -21.20 -32.44 -14.11
CA THR A 234 -21.87 -32.05 -15.37
C THR A 234 -20.88 -31.89 -16.50
N HIS A 235 -19.69 -31.34 -16.22
CA HIS A 235 -18.67 -31.07 -17.24
C HIS A 235 -17.26 -31.43 -16.76
N VAL A 236 -16.41 -31.83 -17.72
CA VAL A 236 -14.97 -32.02 -17.53
C VAL A 236 -14.22 -31.22 -18.59
N ILE A 237 -13.39 -30.28 -18.14
CA ILE A 237 -12.60 -29.40 -19.00
C ILE A 237 -11.17 -29.93 -19.06
N TYR A 238 -10.63 -30.06 -20.26
CA TYR A 238 -9.28 -30.58 -20.51
C TYR A 238 -8.51 -29.74 -21.55
N SER A 239 -7.18 -29.81 -21.50
CA SER A 239 -6.28 -29.22 -22.49
C SER A 239 -5.65 -30.31 -23.37
N LEU A 240 -5.39 -30.01 -24.65
CA LEU A 240 -4.55 -30.86 -25.53
C LEU A 240 -3.04 -30.58 -25.39
N VAL A 241 -2.69 -29.47 -24.75
CA VAL A 241 -1.32 -29.11 -24.33
C VAL A 241 -1.12 -29.63 -22.91
N ASP A 242 0.02 -30.22 -22.61
CA ASP A 242 0.37 -30.55 -21.22
C ASP A 242 0.51 -29.27 -20.39
N ILE A 243 -0.19 -29.23 -19.26
CA ILE A 243 -0.28 -28.09 -18.34
C ILE A 243 0.25 -28.38 -16.93
N GLY A 244 0.51 -29.66 -16.60
CA GLY A 244 0.81 -30.09 -15.23
C GLY A 244 -0.33 -29.83 -14.25
N ASP A 245 0.02 -29.58 -12.98
CA ASP A 245 -0.92 -29.22 -11.92
C ASP A 245 -1.69 -27.92 -12.24
N ILE A 246 -2.95 -27.85 -11.82
CA ILE A 246 -3.74 -26.61 -11.81
C ILE A 246 -3.74 -26.06 -10.39
N PHE A 247 -3.15 -24.86 -10.21
CA PHE A 247 -3.03 -24.24 -8.88
C PHE A 247 -4.09 -23.17 -8.61
N SER A 248 -4.68 -22.57 -9.64
CA SER A 248 -5.67 -21.50 -9.48
C SER A 248 -6.81 -21.54 -10.49
N LEU A 249 -8.01 -21.15 -10.04
CA LEU A 249 -9.23 -21.03 -10.81
C LEU A 249 -9.95 -19.73 -10.44
N THR A 250 -10.54 -19.04 -11.42
CA THR A 250 -11.48 -17.95 -11.17
C THR A 250 -12.57 -17.88 -12.25
N TRP A 251 -13.75 -17.39 -11.92
CA TRP A 251 -14.96 -17.45 -12.75
C TRP A 251 -15.58 -16.08 -13.01
N CYS A 252 -15.86 -15.78 -14.28
CA CYS A 252 -16.50 -14.55 -14.73
C CYS A 252 -17.95 -14.81 -15.17
N ASP A 253 -18.93 -14.58 -14.29
CA ASP A 253 -20.36 -14.74 -14.60
C ASP A 253 -20.82 -13.94 -15.82
N ASN A 254 -20.36 -12.69 -15.96
CA ASN A 254 -20.75 -11.79 -17.07
C ASN A 254 -20.41 -12.34 -18.46
N SER A 255 -19.35 -13.14 -18.58
CA SER A 255 -18.89 -13.72 -19.85
C SER A 255 -18.99 -15.25 -19.88
N GLN A 256 -19.59 -15.84 -18.83
CA GLN A 256 -19.62 -17.28 -18.56
C GLN A 256 -18.26 -17.96 -18.79
N THR A 257 -17.18 -17.31 -18.35
CA THR A 257 -15.80 -17.73 -18.65
C THR A 257 -15.08 -18.17 -17.38
N LEU A 258 -14.61 -19.42 -17.37
CA LEU A 258 -13.63 -19.91 -16.39
C LEU A 258 -12.22 -19.56 -16.86
N ILE A 259 -11.36 -19.13 -15.94
CA ILE A 259 -9.93 -18.87 -16.16
C ILE A 259 -9.12 -19.79 -15.25
N ILE A 260 -8.05 -20.38 -15.80
CA ILE A 260 -7.30 -21.49 -15.21
C ILE A 260 -5.80 -21.14 -15.20
N GLY A 261 -5.15 -21.26 -14.05
CA GLY A 261 -3.72 -21.00 -13.85
C GLY A 261 -2.96 -22.30 -13.58
N ALA A 262 -1.95 -22.56 -14.42
CA ALA A 262 -1.29 -23.86 -14.51
C ALA A 262 0.20 -23.86 -14.11
N GLN A 263 0.72 -25.05 -13.81
CA GLN A 263 2.12 -25.31 -13.52
C GLN A 263 3.04 -25.02 -14.71
N ASN A 264 2.61 -25.24 -15.95
CA ASN A 264 3.41 -24.91 -17.14
C ASN A 264 3.52 -23.39 -17.45
N ALA A 265 3.28 -22.53 -16.45
CA ALA A 265 3.28 -21.07 -16.53
C ALA A 265 2.27 -20.46 -17.53
N SER A 266 1.23 -21.22 -17.94
CA SER A 266 0.18 -20.75 -18.84
C SER A 266 -1.08 -20.31 -18.10
N ILE A 267 -1.81 -19.38 -18.69
CA ILE A 267 -3.20 -19.07 -18.36
C ILE A 267 -4.09 -19.57 -19.51
N LEU A 268 -5.12 -20.33 -19.17
CA LEU A 268 -6.13 -20.84 -20.10
C LEU A 268 -7.49 -20.23 -19.75
N TRP A 269 -8.38 -20.11 -20.74
CA TRP A 269 -9.78 -19.78 -20.47
C TRP A 269 -10.75 -20.65 -21.25
N CYS A 270 -11.98 -20.78 -20.75
CA CYS A 270 -13.03 -21.59 -21.37
C CYS A 270 -14.41 -20.99 -21.11
N ARG A 271 -15.26 -20.91 -22.15
CA ARG A 271 -16.66 -20.47 -22.01
C ARG A 271 -17.58 -21.66 -21.76
N LEU A 272 -18.39 -21.58 -20.72
CA LEU A 272 -19.39 -22.58 -20.37
C LEU A 272 -20.78 -22.06 -20.72
N PHE A 273 -21.24 -22.35 -21.94
CA PHE A 273 -22.60 -22.05 -22.38
C PHE A 273 -23.58 -22.98 -21.67
N VAL A 274 -24.21 -22.51 -20.59
CA VAL A 274 -25.29 -23.22 -19.89
C VAL A 274 -26.56 -23.14 -20.75
N ALA A 275 -26.63 -24.01 -21.76
CA ALA A 275 -27.71 -24.08 -22.74
C ALA A 275 -28.13 -25.53 -22.99
N ASN A 276 -29.44 -25.78 -23.08
CA ASN A 276 -30.01 -27.12 -23.05
C ASN A 276 -29.60 -28.00 -24.25
N GLY A 277 -29.24 -29.26 -23.94
CA GLY A 277 -29.57 -30.41 -24.78
C GLY A 277 -28.82 -30.55 -26.11
N ASN A 278 -27.49 -30.73 -26.08
CA ASN A 278 -26.77 -31.49 -27.13
C ASN A 278 -25.37 -31.95 -26.66
N ALA A 279 -25.34 -32.82 -25.64
CA ALA A 279 -24.09 -33.42 -25.15
C ALA A 279 -23.47 -34.35 -26.20
N ARG A 280 -22.53 -33.84 -27.00
CA ARG A 280 -21.74 -34.67 -27.94
C ARG A 280 -20.85 -35.62 -27.13
N ARG A 281 -21.08 -36.94 -27.24
CA ARG A 281 -20.13 -37.97 -26.75
C ARG A 281 -18.77 -37.77 -27.43
N VAL A 282 -17.80 -37.25 -26.67
CA VAL A 282 -16.39 -37.22 -27.07
C VAL A 282 -15.77 -38.58 -26.70
N ASN A 283 -14.92 -39.13 -27.57
CA ASN A 283 -14.26 -40.41 -27.28
C ASN A 283 -13.23 -40.25 -26.14
N LEU A 284 -13.32 -41.11 -25.12
CA LEU A 284 -12.42 -41.16 -23.95
C LEU A 284 -10.94 -41.30 -24.32
N ASP A 285 -10.62 -41.91 -25.48
CA ASP A 285 -9.25 -41.99 -26.04
C ASP A 285 -8.59 -40.60 -26.27
N LYS A 286 -9.33 -39.48 -26.17
CA LYS A 286 -8.81 -38.12 -26.25
C LYS A 286 -8.26 -37.55 -24.93
N LEU A 287 -8.64 -38.06 -23.77
CA LEU A 287 -8.21 -37.50 -22.48
C LEU A 287 -6.68 -37.60 -22.33
N PRO A 288 -5.98 -36.59 -21.78
CA PRO A 288 -4.51 -36.57 -21.73
C PRO A 288 -3.90 -37.84 -21.12
N HIS A 289 -4.48 -38.34 -20.02
CA HIS A 289 -4.04 -39.55 -19.32
C HIS A 289 -4.52 -40.88 -19.94
N LEU A 290 -5.35 -40.84 -21.00
CA LEU A 290 -5.82 -42.02 -21.76
C LEU A 290 -5.38 -42.00 -23.23
N ARG A 291 -4.59 -41.02 -23.66
CA ARG A 291 -4.12 -40.88 -25.04
C ARG A 291 -3.15 -42.02 -25.39
N TYR A 292 -3.18 -42.50 -26.63
CA TYR A 292 -2.14 -43.40 -27.15
C TYR A 292 -0.99 -42.55 -27.69
N ASP A 293 0.20 -42.68 -27.10
CA ASP A 293 1.38 -41.99 -27.60
C ASP A 293 2.15 -42.87 -28.60
N LYS A 294 2.42 -42.34 -29.79
CA LYS A 294 3.02 -43.12 -30.88
C LYS A 294 4.51 -43.44 -30.67
N PHE A 295 5.18 -42.81 -29.70
CA PHE A 295 6.54 -43.11 -29.28
C PHE A 295 6.52 -44.08 -28.09
N PHE A 296 5.81 -43.74 -27.00
CA PHE A 296 5.82 -44.52 -25.75
C PHE A 296 4.94 -45.79 -25.76
N ASP A 297 3.82 -45.82 -26.49
CA ASP A 297 2.93 -46.99 -26.57
C ASP A 297 3.19 -47.89 -27.79
N SER A 298 4.18 -47.57 -28.61
CA SER A 298 4.52 -48.38 -29.78
C SER A 298 5.23 -49.69 -29.40
N LYS A 299 4.92 -50.77 -30.12
CA LYS A 299 5.68 -52.02 -30.01
C LYS A 299 6.91 -51.91 -30.91
N GLY A 300 8.09 -51.81 -30.29
CA GLY A 300 9.36 -51.92 -31.01
C GLY A 300 9.50 -53.30 -31.71
N PRO A 301 10.38 -53.44 -32.71
CA PRO A 301 10.50 -54.68 -33.48
C PRO A 301 10.81 -55.89 -32.58
N GLY A 302 9.84 -56.80 -32.45
CA GLY A 302 9.95 -58.00 -31.60
C GLY A 302 9.51 -57.83 -30.13
N GLY A 303 9.01 -56.65 -29.72
CA GLY A 303 8.60 -56.38 -28.34
C GLY A 303 7.30 -57.06 -27.91
N SER A 304 7.33 -57.72 -26.74
CA SER A 304 6.12 -58.12 -26.00
C SER A 304 5.46 -56.91 -25.32
N GLN A 305 4.17 -57.02 -24.97
CA GLN A 305 3.46 -55.95 -24.25
C GLN A 305 4.01 -55.80 -22.82
N ASN A 306 4.36 -54.57 -22.45
CA ASN A 306 4.75 -54.25 -21.09
C ASN A 306 3.48 -54.17 -20.20
N THR A 307 3.57 -54.55 -18.91
CA THR A 307 2.38 -54.78 -18.06
C THR A 307 1.46 -53.56 -17.92
N LEU A 308 2.02 -52.34 -18.00
CA LEU A 308 1.25 -51.08 -18.04
C LEU A 308 0.48 -50.89 -19.36
N GLN A 309 1.11 -51.14 -20.50
CA GLN A 309 0.44 -51.10 -21.82
C GLN A 309 -0.71 -52.12 -21.87
N THR A 310 -0.50 -53.33 -21.35
CA THR A 310 -1.55 -54.35 -21.23
C THR A 310 -2.73 -53.87 -20.38
N ARG A 311 -2.47 -53.09 -19.33
CA ARG A 311 -3.50 -52.52 -18.44
C ARG A 311 -4.31 -51.41 -19.13
N HIS A 312 -3.66 -50.53 -19.91
CA HIS A 312 -4.36 -49.53 -20.73
C HIS A 312 -5.15 -50.18 -21.88
N GLU A 313 -4.64 -51.25 -22.49
CA GLU A 313 -5.40 -52.06 -23.47
C GLU A 313 -6.61 -52.78 -22.84
N LEU A 314 -6.50 -53.25 -21.60
CA LEU A 314 -7.62 -53.84 -20.86
C LEU A 314 -8.70 -52.80 -20.55
N MET A 315 -8.33 -51.59 -20.11
CA MET A 315 -9.27 -50.48 -19.93
C MET A 315 -10.00 -50.14 -21.24
N ARG A 316 -9.26 -50.01 -22.36
CA ARG A 316 -9.85 -49.80 -23.70
C ARG A 316 -10.72 -50.97 -24.19
N LYS A 317 -10.42 -52.22 -23.82
CA LYS A 317 -11.25 -53.40 -24.16
C LYS A 317 -12.53 -53.45 -23.33
N ASN A 318 -12.47 -53.18 -22.03
CA ASN A 318 -13.65 -53.09 -21.17
C ASN A 318 -14.59 -51.96 -21.62
N SER A 319 -14.03 -50.80 -22.01
CA SER A 319 -14.78 -49.68 -22.59
C SER A 319 -15.50 -50.01 -23.91
N ARG A 320 -15.02 -51.01 -24.67
CA ARG A 320 -15.61 -51.44 -25.96
C ARG A 320 -16.56 -52.64 -25.84
N ASN A 321 -16.49 -53.38 -24.73
CA ASN A 321 -17.30 -54.57 -24.47
C ASN A 321 -18.43 -54.34 -23.45
N SER A 322 -18.67 -53.09 -23.03
CA SER A 322 -19.86 -52.76 -22.25
C SER A 322 -21.12 -53.03 -23.06
N THR A 323 -22.00 -53.88 -22.51
CA THR A 323 -23.40 -54.01 -22.93
C THR A 323 -24.12 -52.66 -22.87
N PRO A 324 -25.28 -52.48 -23.53
CA PRO A 324 -26.04 -51.23 -23.45
C PRO A 324 -26.23 -50.80 -22.00
N VAL A 325 -25.59 -49.68 -21.63
CA VAL A 325 -25.71 -49.09 -20.30
C VAL A 325 -27.10 -48.46 -20.20
N ASP A 326 -27.76 -48.71 -19.08
CA ASP A 326 -29.09 -48.23 -18.75
C ASP A 326 -29.23 -46.70 -18.96
N GLU A 327 -30.39 -46.25 -19.43
CA GLU A 327 -30.63 -44.84 -19.82
C GLU A 327 -30.71 -43.87 -18.62
N SER A 328 -30.37 -44.36 -17.42
CA SER A 328 -30.43 -43.66 -16.13
C SER A 328 -29.14 -42.92 -15.73
N GLN A 329 -28.02 -43.12 -16.42
CA GLN A 329 -26.73 -42.50 -16.04
C GLN A 329 -26.55 -41.07 -16.59
N PRO A 330 -26.05 -40.10 -15.76
CA PRO A 330 -25.88 -38.71 -16.17
C PRO A 330 -24.78 -38.54 -17.23
N VAL A 331 -25.07 -37.76 -18.28
CA VAL A 331 -24.16 -37.57 -19.42
C VAL A 331 -23.17 -36.44 -19.16
N VAL A 332 -22.00 -36.79 -18.64
CA VAL A 332 -20.87 -35.86 -18.44
C VAL A 332 -20.41 -35.27 -19.79
N SER A 333 -20.33 -33.94 -19.87
CA SER A 333 -19.96 -33.21 -21.08
C SER A 333 -18.49 -32.78 -21.08
N PHE A 334 -17.71 -33.27 -22.04
CA PHE A 334 -16.28 -32.95 -22.17
C PHE A 334 -16.05 -31.68 -22.99
N ILE A 335 -15.26 -30.74 -22.48
CA ILE A 335 -14.94 -29.47 -23.13
C ILE A 335 -13.43 -29.32 -23.30
N GLU A 336 -12.99 -28.97 -24.50
CA GLU A 336 -11.58 -28.83 -24.89
C GLU A 336 -11.17 -27.34 -24.81
N CYS A 337 -10.21 -27.00 -23.95
CA CYS A 337 -9.52 -25.71 -24.01
C CYS A 337 -8.68 -25.69 -25.29
N LYS A 338 -9.11 -24.89 -26.27
CA LYS A 338 -8.44 -24.78 -27.57
C LYS A 338 -7.07 -24.13 -27.42
N GLN A 339 -6.16 -24.42 -28.35
CA GLN A 339 -4.86 -23.76 -28.41
C GLN A 339 -4.93 -22.23 -28.63
N GLU A 340 -6.04 -21.69 -29.16
CA GLU A 340 -6.26 -20.24 -29.29
C GLU A 340 -6.75 -19.56 -28.00
N ASP A 341 -7.26 -20.34 -27.03
CA ASP A 341 -7.77 -19.87 -25.73
C ASP A 341 -6.71 -20.07 -24.60
N ILE A 342 -5.41 -19.96 -24.94
CA ILE A 342 -4.26 -20.16 -24.04
C ILE A 342 -3.19 -19.09 -24.26
N VAL A 343 -2.84 -18.35 -23.20
CA VAL A 343 -1.58 -17.59 -23.12
C VAL A 343 -0.51 -18.47 -22.47
N ARG A 344 0.42 -18.98 -23.29
CA ARG A 344 1.60 -19.72 -22.81
C ARG A 344 2.64 -18.75 -22.25
N PHE A 345 3.34 -19.15 -21.18
CA PHE A 345 4.33 -18.31 -20.49
C PHE A 345 3.75 -16.93 -20.13
N ALA A 346 2.55 -16.95 -19.54
CA ALA A 346 1.92 -15.77 -18.96
C ALA A 346 2.76 -15.17 -17.81
N HIS A 347 3.54 -16.04 -17.15
CA HIS A 347 4.57 -15.75 -16.17
C HIS A 347 5.85 -16.53 -16.53
N ASN A 348 6.98 -16.19 -15.91
CA ASN A 348 8.22 -16.98 -15.94
C ASN A 348 8.29 -18.00 -14.79
N GLY A 349 7.14 -18.41 -14.25
CA GLY A 349 6.98 -19.34 -13.12
C GLY A 349 5.54 -19.84 -13.02
N TYR A 350 5.26 -20.70 -12.04
CA TYR A 350 3.92 -21.29 -11.85
C TYR A 350 2.87 -20.20 -11.55
N VAL A 351 1.65 -20.34 -12.09
CA VAL A 351 0.54 -19.39 -11.85
C VAL A 351 -0.22 -19.77 -10.58
N TYR A 352 0.33 -19.38 -9.43
CA TYR A 352 -0.16 -19.79 -8.11
C TYR A 352 -1.53 -19.21 -7.75
N CYS A 353 -1.87 -18.00 -8.20
CA CYS A 353 -3.14 -17.35 -7.88
C CYS A 353 -3.75 -16.57 -9.06
N LEU A 354 -5.09 -16.55 -9.09
CA LEU A 354 -5.92 -15.85 -10.08
C LEU A 354 -7.13 -15.21 -9.39
N ASP A 355 -7.51 -14.01 -9.79
CA ASP A 355 -8.74 -13.34 -9.34
C ASP A 355 -9.34 -12.42 -10.44
N ILE A 356 -10.59 -12.00 -10.27
CA ILE A 356 -11.31 -11.08 -11.19
C ILE A 356 -11.86 -9.89 -10.41
N VAL A 357 -11.37 -8.70 -10.75
CA VAL A 357 -11.72 -7.44 -10.11
C VAL A 357 -12.70 -6.64 -10.96
N ASP A 358 -13.68 -6.03 -10.31
CA ASP A 358 -14.67 -5.10 -10.87
C ASP A 358 -14.36 -3.71 -10.26
N THR A 359 -13.42 -2.97 -10.85
CA THR A 359 -12.89 -1.72 -10.27
C THR A 359 -12.24 -0.82 -11.31
N THR A 360 -11.88 0.40 -10.94
CA THR A 360 -11.03 1.28 -11.75
C THR A 360 -9.56 0.91 -11.55
N ILE A 361 -8.84 0.64 -12.65
CA ILE A 361 -7.39 0.32 -12.60
C ILE A 361 -6.61 1.33 -13.43
N GLY A 362 -5.67 2.03 -12.78
CA GLY A 362 -4.79 3.01 -13.42
C GLY A 362 -5.54 4.01 -14.31
N HIS A 363 -4.99 4.24 -15.50
CA HIS A 363 -5.60 5.02 -16.58
C HIS A 363 -6.48 4.16 -17.51
N PHE A 364 -6.74 2.89 -17.20
CA PHE A 364 -7.50 1.97 -18.07
C PHE A 364 -9.02 2.10 -17.91
N GLY A 365 -9.48 2.90 -16.93
CA GLY A 365 -10.89 3.12 -16.63
C GLY A 365 -11.50 2.07 -15.69
N GLU A 366 -12.81 2.19 -15.45
CA GLU A 366 -13.60 1.19 -14.73
C GLU A 366 -13.92 -0.01 -15.63
N GLY A 367 -13.74 -1.22 -15.11
CA GLY A 367 -14.05 -2.43 -15.86
C GLY A 367 -13.70 -3.72 -15.12
N LYS A 368 -13.87 -4.83 -15.83
CA LYS A 368 -13.54 -6.17 -15.36
C LYS A 368 -12.14 -6.56 -15.82
N PHE A 369 -11.26 -6.78 -14.86
CA PHE A 369 -9.87 -7.14 -15.08
C PHE A 369 -9.56 -8.46 -14.40
N THR A 370 -8.83 -9.34 -15.08
CA THR A 370 -8.27 -10.55 -14.46
C THR A 370 -6.89 -10.21 -13.93
N ILE A 371 -6.58 -10.65 -12.71
CA ILE A 371 -5.26 -10.50 -12.11
C ILE A 371 -4.67 -11.91 -11.91
N SER A 372 -3.38 -12.08 -12.18
CA SER A 372 -2.64 -13.33 -11.98
C SER A 372 -1.32 -13.08 -11.26
N GLY A 373 -1.04 -13.85 -10.20
CA GLY A 373 0.24 -13.85 -9.49
C GLY A 373 1.05 -15.11 -9.79
N GLY A 374 2.36 -14.95 -10.00
CA GLY A 374 3.24 -16.06 -10.37
C GLY A 374 4.53 -16.17 -9.56
N GLY A 375 5.14 -17.35 -9.65
CA GLY A 375 6.47 -17.65 -9.11
C GLY A 375 7.64 -16.91 -9.78
N ASP A 376 7.37 -15.90 -10.61
CA ASP A 376 8.33 -14.95 -11.15
C ASP A 376 8.34 -13.60 -10.40
N GLY A 377 7.58 -13.50 -9.30
CA GLY A 377 7.42 -12.29 -8.49
C GLY A 377 6.51 -11.22 -9.11
N VAL A 378 5.97 -11.49 -10.30
CA VAL A 378 5.13 -10.55 -11.04
C VAL A 378 3.66 -10.82 -10.75
N VAL A 379 2.88 -9.74 -10.59
CA VAL A 379 1.43 -9.77 -10.72
C VAL A 379 1.06 -9.12 -12.06
N ASN A 380 0.42 -9.87 -12.96
CA ASN A 380 -0.01 -9.37 -14.27
C ASN A 380 -1.49 -9.01 -14.24
N ILE A 381 -1.84 -7.85 -14.83
CA ILE A 381 -3.22 -7.37 -14.98
C ILE A 381 -3.63 -7.53 -16.45
N TRP A 382 -4.76 -8.19 -16.67
CA TRP A 382 -5.27 -8.57 -18.00
C TRP A 382 -6.68 -8.02 -18.24
N SER A 383 -6.97 -7.69 -19.50
CA SER A 383 -8.32 -7.35 -19.97
C SER A 383 -8.75 -8.34 -21.06
N MET A 384 -9.96 -8.89 -20.91
CA MET A 384 -10.57 -9.78 -21.88
C MET A 384 -11.25 -8.97 -22.99
N LYS A 385 -10.61 -8.89 -24.17
CA LYS A 385 -11.17 -8.23 -25.38
C LYS A 385 -11.26 -9.25 -26.50
N GLU A 386 -12.37 -9.26 -27.25
CA GLU A 386 -12.58 -10.15 -28.40
C GLU A 386 -12.35 -11.66 -28.11
N ASN A 387 -12.62 -12.10 -26.87
CA ASN A 387 -12.29 -13.44 -26.35
C ASN A 387 -10.78 -13.77 -26.26
N LYS A 388 -9.93 -12.78 -26.04
CA LYS A 388 -8.50 -12.94 -25.77
C LYS A 388 -8.07 -12.14 -24.55
N LEU A 389 -7.20 -12.71 -23.73
CA LEU A 389 -6.55 -12.01 -22.63
C LEU A 389 -5.41 -11.13 -23.18
N HIS A 390 -5.55 -9.81 -23.04
CA HIS A 390 -4.49 -8.84 -23.33
C HIS A 390 -3.89 -8.34 -22.01
N LYS A 391 -2.57 -8.48 -21.85
CA LYS A 391 -1.87 -7.87 -20.71
C LYS A 391 -1.90 -6.35 -20.82
N LEU A 392 -2.27 -5.67 -19.74
CA LEU A 392 -2.28 -4.21 -19.62
C LEU A 392 -1.12 -3.68 -18.79
N ALA A 393 -0.83 -4.33 -17.65
CA ALA A 393 0.21 -3.91 -16.72
C ALA A 393 0.84 -5.11 -16.00
N SER A 394 1.99 -4.87 -15.38
CA SER A 394 2.72 -5.80 -14.52
C SER A 394 3.15 -5.05 -13.27
N LEU A 395 2.88 -5.59 -12.09
CA LEU A 395 3.39 -5.13 -10.79
C LEU A 395 4.51 -6.09 -10.37
N GLN A 396 5.67 -5.57 -10.00
CA GLN A 396 6.86 -6.39 -9.72
C GLN A 396 7.18 -6.37 -8.22
N ASN A 397 7.30 -7.56 -7.63
CA ASN A 397 7.75 -7.79 -6.26
C ASN A 397 9.14 -8.45 -6.28
N ASP A 398 9.84 -8.40 -5.16
CA ASP A 398 11.21 -8.93 -5.03
C ASP A 398 11.27 -10.46 -4.97
N GLU A 399 10.16 -11.12 -4.63
CA GLU A 399 10.06 -12.57 -4.43
C GLU A 399 8.77 -13.18 -4.99
N SER A 400 8.74 -14.51 -5.07
CA SER A 400 7.65 -15.32 -5.66
C SER A 400 6.27 -14.97 -5.09
N VAL A 401 5.29 -14.66 -5.94
CA VAL A 401 3.91 -14.40 -5.52
C VAL A 401 3.15 -15.71 -5.36
N LEU A 402 2.83 -16.07 -4.10
CA LEU A 402 2.17 -17.33 -3.76
C LEU A 402 0.67 -17.16 -3.57
N SER A 403 0.24 -16.02 -3.02
CA SER A 403 -1.18 -15.73 -2.76
C SER A 403 -1.50 -14.25 -2.96
N MET A 404 -2.78 -13.93 -3.18
CA MET A 404 -3.27 -12.56 -3.20
C MET A 404 -4.73 -12.46 -2.76
N THR A 405 -5.13 -11.28 -2.29
CA THR A 405 -6.51 -10.95 -1.92
C THR A 405 -6.75 -9.44 -2.07
N ILE A 406 -7.99 -9.00 -2.24
CA ILE A 406 -8.31 -7.66 -2.75
C ILE A 406 -9.42 -6.99 -1.94
N GLN A 407 -9.15 -5.79 -1.41
CA GLN A 407 -10.14 -4.95 -0.72
C GLN A 407 -10.24 -3.56 -1.39
N GLY A 408 -11.31 -3.35 -2.16
CA GLY A 408 -11.63 -2.06 -2.80
C GLY A 408 -10.75 -1.71 -4.02
N SER A 409 -9.58 -1.12 -3.79
CA SER A 409 -8.50 -1.03 -4.80
C SER A 409 -7.15 -1.51 -4.26
N LEU A 410 -7.10 -1.97 -3.00
CA LEU A 410 -5.89 -2.49 -2.39
C LEU A 410 -5.76 -3.96 -2.74
N LEU A 411 -4.69 -4.29 -3.45
CA LEU A 411 -4.25 -5.65 -3.75
C LEU A 411 -3.17 -6.01 -2.72
N TYR A 412 -3.47 -7.01 -1.89
CA TYR A 412 -2.52 -7.60 -0.94
C TYR A 412 -1.89 -8.82 -1.58
N VAL A 413 -0.56 -8.91 -1.57
CA VAL A 413 0.24 -9.90 -2.29
C VAL A 413 1.15 -10.62 -1.29
N GLY A 414 0.95 -11.92 -1.10
CA GLY A 414 1.73 -12.76 -0.21
C GLY A 414 2.92 -13.42 -0.93
N LEU A 415 4.12 -13.26 -0.35
CA LEU A 415 5.38 -13.64 -0.98
C LEU A 415 6.04 -14.89 -0.33
N GLY A 416 7.05 -15.45 -1.00
CA GLY A 416 7.82 -16.60 -0.51
C GLY A 416 8.71 -16.33 0.71
N ASP A 417 9.21 -15.11 0.85
CA ASP A 417 10.09 -14.65 1.95
C ASP A 417 9.33 -14.33 3.26
N SER A 418 8.06 -14.70 3.35
CA SER A 418 7.10 -14.34 4.40
C SER A 418 6.53 -12.92 4.31
N CYS A 419 6.94 -12.07 3.36
CA CYS A 419 6.47 -10.68 3.29
C CYS A 419 5.08 -10.55 2.66
N ILE A 420 4.42 -9.41 2.90
CA ILE A 420 3.15 -9.05 2.26
C ILE A 420 3.26 -7.64 1.67
N ASN A 421 3.19 -7.52 0.34
CA ASN A 421 3.18 -6.24 -0.36
C ASN A 421 1.75 -5.77 -0.62
N VAL A 422 1.47 -4.49 -0.37
CA VAL A 422 0.18 -3.85 -0.63
C VAL A 422 0.32 -2.89 -1.80
N TRP A 423 -0.48 -3.07 -2.84
CA TRP A 423 -0.49 -2.26 -4.06
C TRP A 423 -1.82 -1.52 -4.20
N ASP A 424 -1.79 -0.25 -4.62
CA ASP A 424 -3.01 0.44 -5.06
C ASP A 424 -3.21 0.25 -6.55
N LEU A 425 -4.30 -0.43 -6.94
CA LEU A 425 -4.66 -0.64 -8.33
C LEU A 425 -5.02 0.67 -9.05
N LEU A 426 -5.33 1.76 -8.33
CA LEU A 426 -5.62 3.07 -8.93
C LEU A 426 -4.37 3.81 -9.42
N THR A 427 -3.23 3.69 -8.74
CA THR A 427 -1.96 4.32 -9.16
C THR A 427 -0.95 3.33 -9.73
N LEU A 428 -1.19 2.02 -9.59
CA LEU A 428 -0.28 0.92 -9.91
C LEU A 428 1.04 0.94 -9.11
N GLN A 429 1.04 1.62 -7.95
CA GLN A 429 2.21 1.74 -7.06
C GLN A 429 2.03 0.94 -5.78
N MET A 430 3.12 0.34 -5.29
CA MET A 430 3.19 -0.22 -3.94
C MET A 430 2.96 0.89 -2.89
N ILE A 431 2.19 0.58 -1.83
CA ILE A 431 1.95 1.44 -0.66
C ILE A 431 2.93 1.07 0.45
N ARG A 432 3.04 -0.23 0.75
CA ARG A 432 3.76 -0.75 1.91
C ARG A 432 4.17 -2.20 1.65
N SER A 433 5.32 -2.60 2.20
CA SER A 433 5.66 -4.00 2.43
C SER A 433 5.60 -4.28 3.93
N PHE A 434 4.99 -5.39 4.33
CA PHE A 434 5.05 -5.93 5.68
C PHE A 434 6.12 -7.03 5.74
N VAL A 435 7.24 -6.74 6.40
CA VAL A 435 8.38 -7.65 6.54
C VAL A 435 8.34 -8.34 7.90
N PHE A 436 8.42 -9.67 7.92
CA PHE A 436 8.22 -10.49 9.12
C PHE A 436 9.51 -11.21 9.56
N ASN A 437 10.40 -10.47 10.22
CA ASN A 437 11.68 -11.00 10.70
C ASN A 437 11.52 -11.91 11.93
N LYS A 438 11.28 -13.21 11.69
CA LYS A 438 11.44 -14.31 12.67
C LYS A 438 12.19 -15.47 12.02
N GLU A 439 12.89 -16.27 12.81
CA GLU A 439 13.86 -17.25 12.32
C GLU A 439 13.18 -18.42 11.56
N GLY A 440 13.21 -18.36 10.23
CA GLY A 440 12.71 -19.41 9.33
C GLY A 440 11.86 -18.86 8.18
N MET A 441 12.06 -19.37 6.96
CA MET A 441 11.29 -18.97 5.78
C MET A 441 9.82 -19.41 5.93
N ASN A 442 8.90 -18.45 6.11
CA ASN A 442 7.48 -18.70 6.38
C ASN A 442 6.61 -18.19 5.21
N GLU A 443 6.69 -18.92 4.09
CA GLU A 443 5.91 -18.70 2.86
C GLU A 443 4.44 -18.33 3.13
N VAL A 444 3.95 -17.29 2.44
CA VAL A 444 2.57 -16.80 2.58
C VAL A 444 1.62 -17.57 1.66
N LEU A 445 1.18 -18.74 2.12
CA LEU A 445 0.40 -19.69 1.33
C LEU A 445 -1.02 -19.18 0.99
N SER A 446 -1.61 -18.34 1.84
CA SER A 446 -2.95 -17.80 1.63
C SER A 446 -3.21 -16.53 2.43
N LEU A 447 -4.09 -15.65 1.93
CA LEU A 447 -4.45 -14.38 2.55
C LEU A 447 -5.97 -14.16 2.53
N GLY A 448 -6.52 -13.66 3.64
CA GLY A 448 -7.87 -13.09 3.71
C GLY A 448 -7.83 -11.70 4.36
N VAL A 449 -8.74 -10.80 3.97
CA VAL A 449 -8.85 -9.45 4.55
C VAL A 449 -10.30 -9.16 4.91
N TYR A 450 -10.52 -8.57 6.10
CA TYR A 450 -11.83 -8.13 6.54
C TYR A 450 -11.74 -6.87 7.41
N LYS A 451 -12.40 -5.78 7.00
CA LYS A 451 -12.27 -4.43 7.60
C LYS A 451 -10.75 -4.09 7.73
N ASP A 452 -10.27 -3.88 8.96
CA ASP A 452 -8.87 -3.54 9.27
C ASP A 452 -8.04 -4.76 9.74
N ALA A 453 -8.49 -5.99 9.45
CA ALA A 453 -7.82 -7.23 9.82
C ALA A 453 -7.35 -8.00 8.58
N LEU A 454 -6.05 -8.28 8.52
CA LEU A 454 -5.40 -9.11 7.50
C LEU A 454 -5.03 -10.46 8.14
N TYR A 455 -5.49 -11.55 7.54
CA TYR A 455 -5.32 -12.91 8.02
C TYR A 455 -4.33 -13.64 7.11
N LYS A 456 -3.24 -14.14 7.70
CA LYS A 456 -2.10 -14.73 7.01
C LYS A 456 -1.99 -16.21 7.33
N ALA A 457 -2.02 -17.06 6.29
CA ALA A 457 -1.67 -18.47 6.38
C ALA A 457 -0.17 -18.66 6.09
N CYS A 458 0.54 -19.29 7.02
CA CYS A 458 1.97 -19.54 6.94
C CYS A 458 2.29 -21.03 6.84
N SER A 459 3.40 -21.35 6.18
CA SER A 459 3.93 -22.72 6.08
C SER A 459 4.47 -23.32 7.38
N GLY A 460 4.89 -22.51 8.37
CA GLY A 460 5.45 -23.00 9.64
C GLY A 460 5.03 -22.26 10.92
N THR A 461 4.25 -21.19 10.81
CA THR A 461 3.77 -20.37 11.95
C THR A 461 2.24 -20.37 12.09
N GLY A 462 1.53 -21.21 11.33
CA GLY A 462 0.08 -21.36 11.41
C GLY A 462 -0.70 -20.16 10.86
N LEU A 463 -1.66 -19.66 11.65
CA LEU A 463 -2.55 -18.55 11.31
C LEU A 463 -2.22 -17.29 12.14
N VAL A 464 -1.97 -16.17 11.46
CA VAL A 464 -1.68 -14.88 12.10
C VAL A 464 -2.74 -13.84 11.72
N LYS A 465 -3.31 -13.13 12.71
CA LYS A 465 -4.10 -11.91 12.47
C LYS A 465 -3.19 -10.71 12.63
N LEU A 466 -3.22 -9.85 11.63
CA LEU A 466 -2.49 -8.60 11.55
C LEU A 466 -3.53 -7.48 11.63
N THR A 467 -3.49 -6.68 12.70
CA THR A 467 -4.47 -5.60 12.93
C THR A 467 -3.91 -4.27 12.44
N MET A 468 -4.50 -3.72 11.38
CA MET A 468 -4.02 -2.54 10.64
C MET A 468 -4.20 -1.22 11.42
N LYS A 469 -5.03 -1.22 12.49
CA LYS A 469 -5.38 -0.02 13.29
C LYS A 469 -4.21 0.62 14.08
N HIS A 470 -3.01 0.00 14.11
CA HIS A 470 -1.89 0.46 14.96
C HIS A 470 -0.54 0.59 14.23
N LYS A 471 0.29 1.55 14.71
CA LYS A 471 1.54 2.00 14.05
C LYS A 471 2.63 0.93 13.94
N ASN A 472 2.63 -0.03 14.86
CA ASN A 472 3.35 -1.29 14.71
C ASN A 472 2.31 -2.37 14.43
N VAL A 473 2.64 -3.32 13.56
CA VAL A 473 1.93 -4.61 13.50
C VAL A 473 2.11 -5.28 14.86
N ALA A 474 1.04 -5.28 15.65
CA ALA A 474 0.95 -6.16 16.80
C ALA A 474 0.71 -7.58 16.27
N ASP A 475 1.73 -8.44 16.37
CA ASP A 475 1.66 -9.87 16.03
C ASP A 475 0.72 -10.60 17.00
N SER A 476 -0.59 -10.39 16.85
CA SER A 476 -1.60 -11.27 17.42
C SER A 476 -1.57 -12.60 16.65
N VAL A 477 -0.68 -13.51 17.07
CA VAL A 477 -0.71 -14.91 16.67
C VAL A 477 -2.01 -15.50 17.22
N ILE A 478 -2.98 -15.78 16.35
CA ILE A 478 -4.32 -16.23 16.74
C ILE A 478 -4.31 -17.76 16.78
N MET A 479 -3.49 -18.22 17.72
CA MET A 479 -3.22 -19.62 18.06
C MET A 479 -2.53 -20.41 16.94
N SER A 480 -1.31 -20.89 17.23
CA SER A 480 -1.00 -22.28 16.88
C SER A 480 -1.99 -23.15 17.66
N SER A 481 -2.99 -23.73 17.00
CA SER A 481 -3.96 -24.60 17.69
C SER A 481 -3.29 -25.95 17.98
N ASP A 482 -2.67 -26.03 19.15
CA ASP A 482 -1.85 -27.16 19.60
C ASP A 482 -0.60 -27.38 18.72
N GLN A 483 0.27 -28.31 19.11
CA GLN A 483 1.55 -28.56 18.41
C GLN A 483 1.40 -29.42 17.14
N GLU A 484 0.17 -29.76 16.72
CA GLU A 484 -0.10 -30.70 15.62
C GLU A 484 -0.50 -30.01 14.29
N ASP A 485 -1.08 -28.81 14.36
CA ASP A 485 -1.60 -28.03 13.20
C ASP A 485 -0.58 -27.00 12.64
N GLY A 486 0.71 -27.34 12.60
CA GLY A 486 1.79 -26.39 12.27
C GLY A 486 1.75 -25.73 10.87
N VAL A 487 0.90 -26.21 9.95
CA VAL A 487 0.79 -25.75 8.56
C VAL A 487 -0.66 -25.38 8.25
N ILE A 488 -0.91 -24.13 7.83
CA ILE A 488 -2.20 -23.69 7.28
C ILE A 488 -2.02 -23.42 5.79
N ASN A 489 -2.73 -24.16 4.93
CA ASN A 489 -2.58 -24.11 3.48
C ASN A 489 -3.48 -23.04 2.84
N THR A 490 -4.63 -22.77 3.44
CA THR A 490 -5.72 -22.00 2.82
C THR A 490 -6.50 -21.21 3.86
N VAL A 491 -6.86 -19.98 3.53
CA VAL A 491 -7.72 -19.09 4.31
C VAL A 491 -8.78 -18.48 3.40
N SER A 492 -10.01 -18.36 3.89
CA SER A 492 -11.12 -17.69 3.20
C SER A 492 -11.95 -16.87 4.19
N THR A 493 -12.36 -15.67 3.79
CA THR A 493 -13.21 -14.77 4.58
C THR A 493 -14.55 -14.55 3.88
N PHE A 494 -15.67 -14.69 4.60
CA PHE A 494 -17.01 -14.51 4.04
C PHE A 494 -17.97 -13.85 5.05
N LYS A 495 -19.11 -13.34 4.55
CA LYS A 495 -20.24 -12.88 5.39
C LYS A 495 -21.41 -13.86 5.28
N SER A 496 -22.14 -14.06 6.37
CA SER A 496 -23.43 -14.74 6.39
C SER A 496 -24.31 -14.17 7.51
N ASN A 497 -25.58 -13.89 7.24
CA ASN A 497 -26.56 -13.38 8.23
C ASN A 497 -26.04 -12.22 9.10
N HIS A 498 -25.45 -11.21 8.45
CA HIS A 498 -24.77 -10.03 9.04
C HIS A 498 -23.45 -10.31 9.78
N GLU A 499 -23.22 -11.53 10.27
CA GLU A 499 -21.93 -11.94 10.82
C GLU A 499 -20.85 -12.14 9.73
N ALA A 500 -19.58 -11.99 10.12
CA ALA A 500 -18.43 -12.28 9.28
C ALA A 500 -17.63 -13.47 9.86
N PHE A 501 -17.15 -14.33 8.96
CA PHE A 501 -16.49 -15.58 9.29
C PHE A 501 -15.14 -15.72 8.59
N LEU A 502 -14.22 -16.39 9.28
CA LEU A 502 -12.92 -16.84 8.79
C LEU A 502 -12.92 -18.37 8.75
N LEU A 503 -12.58 -18.94 7.61
CA LEU A 503 -12.37 -20.36 7.41
C LEU A 503 -10.88 -20.59 7.11
N ALA A 504 -10.24 -21.56 7.78
CA ALA A 504 -8.88 -21.97 7.44
C ALA A 504 -8.75 -23.49 7.38
N GLY A 505 -8.02 -23.99 6.37
CA GLY A 505 -7.69 -25.40 6.18
C GLY A 505 -6.20 -25.63 6.30
N GLY A 506 -5.82 -26.67 7.05
CA GLY A 506 -4.42 -26.99 7.35
C GLY A 506 -4.12 -28.48 7.30
N ASN A 507 -3.01 -28.85 7.96
CA ASN A 507 -2.69 -30.25 8.23
C ASN A 507 -3.83 -30.90 9.04
N LYS A 508 -4.56 -31.86 8.45
CA LYS A 508 -5.61 -32.67 9.12
C LYS A 508 -6.77 -31.89 9.78
N SER A 509 -6.90 -30.58 9.56
CA SER A 509 -7.95 -29.77 10.19
C SER A 509 -8.58 -28.74 9.25
N LEU A 510 -9.85 -28.42 9.54
CA LEU A 510 -10.60 -27.30 8.98
C LEU A 510 -11.23 -26.55 10.17
N THR A 511 -11.01 -25.24 10.27
CA THR A 511 -11.42 -24.44 11.43
C THR A 511 -12.19 -23.20 11.00
N LEU A 512 -13.25 -22.87 11.74
CA LEU A 512 -14.17 -21.76 11.49
C LEU A 512 -14.20 -20.83 12.71
N TRP A 513 -13.92 -19.54 12.52
CA TRP A 513 -14.03 -18.49 13.54
C TRP A 513 -15.02 -17.42 13.10
N ASN A 514 -15.71 -16.80 14.05
CA ASN A 514 -16.48 -15.58 13.86
C ASN A 514 -15.55 -14.38 14.10
N ILE A 515 -15.49 -13.49 13.11
CA ILE A 515 -14.61 -12.31 13.04
C ILE A 515 -15.41 -10.99 13.01
N SER A 516 -16.68 -11.04 13.41
CA SER A 516 -17.49 -9.84 13.67
C SER A 516 -16.90 -9.07 14.87
N GLU A 517 -16.71 -7.76 14.73
CA GLU A 517 -16.33 -6.89 15.85
C GLU A 517 -17.62 -6.26 16.42
N ASP A 518 -17.84 -6.34 17.75
CA ASP A 518 -19.06 -5.90 18.46
C ASP A 518 -19.24 -4.35 18.52
N ASP A 519 -18.95 -3.63 17.43
CA ASP A 519 -18.99 -2.16 17.35
C ASP A 519 -19.57 -1.67 16.01
N ASP A 520 -20.76 -2.17 15.65
CA ASP A 520 -21.56 -1.64 14.53
C ASP A 520 -22.26 -0.33 14.94
N SER A 521 -21.47 0.73 15.16
CA SER A 521 -21.94 2.04 15.63
C SER A 521 -21.66 3.22 14.69
N THR A 522 -20.82 3.07 13.65
CA THR A 522 -20.31 4.23 12.87
C THR A 522 -20.19 4.09 11.33
N ASP A 523 -20.29 2.91 10.72
CA ASP A 523 -19.81 2.70 9.32
C ASP A 523 -20.90 2.41 8.26
N ASP A 524 -22.18 2.28 8.65
CA ASP A 524 -23.24 1.71 7.79
C ASP A 524 -23.77 2.64 6.67
N PHE A 525 -23.22 3.85 6.54
CA PHE A 525 -23.63 4.84 5.52
C PHE A 525 -23.07 4.60 4.11
N MET A 526 -22.40 3.47 3.86
CA MET A 526 -21.74 3.16 2.58
C MET A 526 -22.18 1.85 1.90
N GLN A 527 -22.96 0.97 2.54
CA GLN A 527 -23.37 -0.33 1.94
C GLN A 527 -24.85 -0.40 1.50
N SER A 528 -25.68 0.59 1.87
CA SER A 528 -27.13 0.62 1.56
C SER A 528 -27.51 0.99 0.12
N SER A 529 -26.54 1.23 -0.78
CA SER A 529 -26.78 1.41 -2.23
C SER A 529 -26.49 0.15 -3.06
N GLY A 530 -26.55 -1.04 -2.44
CA GLY A 530 -26.28 -2.33 -3.08
C GLY A 530 -27.44 -2.88 -3.94
N SER A 531 -28.05 -2.08 -4.81
CA SER A 531 -29.13 -2.52 -5.71
C SER A 531 -28.87 -2.17 -7.17
N THR A 532 -28.52 -3.18 -7.97
CA THR A 532 -28.49 -3.20 -9.46
C THR A 532 -27.92 -1.97 -10.18
N MET A 533 -26.81 -2.15 -10.90
CA MET A 533 -26.39 -1.24 -12.00
C MET A 533 -27.42 -1.29 -13.15
N ALA A 534 -28.50 -0.52 -13.01
CA ALA A 534 -29.54 -0.32 -14.00
C ALA A 534 -29.77 1.19 -14.14
N THR A 535 -29.16 1.80 -15.16
CA THR A 535 -29.10 3.26 -15.42
C THR A 535 -28.55 4.12 -14.27
N LEU A 536 -27.38 4.71 -14.49
CA LEU A 536 -26.82 5.78 -13.65
C LEU A 536 -27.88 6.87 -13.38
N PRO A 537 -28.31 7.10 -12.13
CA PRO A 537 -29.04 8.31 -11.80
C PRO A 537 -28.05 9.48 -11.83
N THR A 538 -28.06 10.25 -12.91
CA THR A 538 -27.43 11.58 -12.93
C THR A 538 -27.92 12.36 -11.72
N LEU A 539 -26.99 12.89 -10.92
CA LEU A 539 -27.31 13.79 -9.81
C LEU A 539 -28.19 14.92 -10.35
N GLN A 540 -29.36 15.10 -9.72
CA GLN A 540 -30.44 15.86 -10.32
C GLN A 540 -30.04 17.34 -10.50
N LYS A 541 -30.35 17.90 -11.67
CA LYS A 541 -30.15 19.34 -11.94
C LYS A 541 -30.89 20.16 -10.88
N GLY A 542 -30.20 21.12 -10.26
CA GLY A 542 -30.78 22.01 -9.25
C GLY A 542 -30.51 21.66 -7.78
N ILE A 543 -29.73 20.62 -7.47
CA ILE A 543 -29.22 20.41 -6.10
C ILE A 543 -28.26 21.56 -5.75
N ARG A 544 -28.63 22.40 -4.76
CA ARG A 544 -27.69 23.30 -4.07
C ARG A 544 -26.85 22.50 -3.08
N LEU A 545 -25.53 22.69 -3.08
CA LEU A 545 -24.65 22.10 -2.09
C LEU A 545 -24.63 22.98 -0.83
N SER A 546 -25.02 22.46 0.33
CA SER A 546 -25.07 23.26 1.56
C SER A 546 -23.70 23.36 2.24
N ASP A 547 -23.50 24.39 3.05
CA ASP A 547 -22.29 24.52 3.86
C ASP A 547 -22.21 23.42 4.95
N ASN A 548 -23.33 22.83 5.35
CA ASN A 548 -23.35 21.65 6.24
C ASN A 548 -22.79 20.41 5.54
N ASP A 549 -23.06 20.22 4.24
CA ASP A 549 -22.44 19.16 3.44
C ASP A 549 -20.93 19.37 3.36
N MET A 550 -20.50 20.63 3.16
CA MET A 550 -19.09 21.00 3.14
C MET A 550 -18.40 20.72 4.48
N LEU A 551 -19.00 21.09 5.62
CA LEU A 551 -18.47 20.75 6.95
C LEU A 551 -18.39 19.24 7.19
N SER A 552 -19.40 18.48 6.73
CA SER A 552 -19.43 17.02 6.82
C SER A 552 -18.28 16.38 6.02
N MET A 553 -18.05 16.85 4.79
CA MET A 553 -16.92 16.40 3.97
C MET A 553 -15.58 16.87 4.55
N LEU A 554 -15.50 18.07 5.15
CA LEU A 554 -14.28 18.58 5.80
C LEU A 554 -13.90 17.71 7.00
N LYS A 555 -14.88 17.33 7.85
CA LYS A 555 -14.64 16.40 8.96
C LYS A 555 -14.04 15.07 8.48
N LYS A 556 -14.48 14.55 7.33
CA LYS A 556 -13.90 13.35 6.71
C LYS A 556 -12.50 13.61 6.13
N PHE A 557 -12.31 14.71 5.41
CA PHE A 557 -11.03 15.10 4.81
C PHE A 557 -9.91 15.30 5.86
N ILE A 558 -10.27 15.87 7.01
CA ILE A 558 -9.41 16.05 8.19
C ILE A 558 -9.02 14.71 8.85
N SER A 559 -9.90 13.71 8.82
CA SER A 559 -9.64 12.42 9.49
C SER A 559 -8.48 11.60 8.89
N TYR A 560 -8.14 11.83 7.61
CA TYR A 560 -6.97 11.22 6.96
C TYR A 560 -5.68 11.90 7.45
N LYS A 561 -4.77 11.14 8.07
CA LYS A 561 -3.51 11.66 8.67
C LYS A 561 -2.43 11.78 7.61
N THR A 562 -2.62 12.71 6.69
CA THR A 562 -1.83 12.87 5.46
C THR A 562 -0.44 13.50 5.69
N ILE A 563 0.37 12.91 6.57
CA ILE A 563 1.65 13.48 7.01
C ILE A 563 2.77 13.02 6.06
N SER A 564 3.01 13.79 4.99
CA SER A 564 3.96 13.51 3.90
C SER A 564 5.38 13.20 4.41
N LYS A 565 5.87 13.97 5.38
CA LYS A 565 7.18 13.83 6.03
C LYS A 565 7.46 12.44 6.64
N ASN A 566 6.43 11.63 6.90
CA ASN A 566 6.54 10.30 7.51
C ASN A 566 5.88 9.22 6.62
N PRO A 567 6.32 9.04 5.35
CA PRO A 567 5.53 8.34 4.33
C PRO A 567 5.32 6.85 4.66
N LEU A 568 6.32 6.16 5.21
CA LEU A 568 6.22 4.76 5.62
C LEU A 568 5.04 4.48 6.59
N LEU A 569 4.67 5.47 7.40
CA LEU A 569 3.56 5.37 8.35
C LEU A 569 2.22 5.76 7.73
N TYR A 570 2.20 6.78 6.87
CA TYR A 570 0.98 7.51 6.50
C TYR A 570 0.61 7.51 4.99
N LEU A 571 1.44 6.93 4.11
CA LEU A 571 1.18 6.85 2.65
C LEU A 571 -0.17 6.16 2.31
N GLU A 572 -0.65 5.26 3.17
CA GLU A 572 -1.98 4.64 3.05
C GLU A 572 -3.11 5.66 3.29
N ASP A 573 -3.04 6.44 4.37
CA ASP A 573 -3.98 7.53 4.65
C ASP A 573 -3.91 8.63 3.57
N SER A 574 -2.73 8.98 3.10
CA SER A 574 -2.54 9.95 2.01
C SER A 574 -3.14 9.48 0.68
N ARG A 575 -3.01 8.21 0.30
CA ARG A 575 -3.67 7.68 -0.91
C ARG A 575 -5.17 7.52 -0.72
N HIS A 576 -5.65 7.14 0.46
CA HIS A 576 -7.08 7.16 0.78
C HIS A 576 -7.67 8.58 0.69
N CYS A 577 -6.91 9.60 1.09
CA CYS A 577 -7.28 11.01 0.95
C CYS A 577 -7.35 11.46 -0.52
N ALA A 578 -6.31 11.18 -1.32
CA ALA A 578 -6.30 11.48 -2.76
C ALA A 578 -7.47 10.83 -3.51
N LYS A 579 -7.73 9.55 -3.20
CA LYS A 579 -8.85 8.77 -3.72
C LYS A 579 -10.20 9.31 -3.26
N PHE A 580 -10.31 9.84 -2.04
CA PHE A 580 -11.50 10.54 -1.55
C PHE A 580 -11.74 11.84 -2.35
N LEU A 581 -10.72 12.67 -2.56
CA LEU A 581 -10.82 13.89 -3.36
C LEU A 581 -11.20 13.60 -4.81
N SER A 582 -10.52 12.64 -5.45
CA SER A 582 -10.83 12.17 -6.81
C SER A 582 -12.29 11.72 -6.93
N ARG A 583 -12.78 10.90 -5.99
CA ARG A 583 -14.20 10.48 -5.95
C ARG A 583 -15.17 11.63 -5.70
N LEU A 584 -14.80 12.62 -4.88
CA LEU A 584 -15.62 13.79 -4.59
C LEU A 584 -15.79 14.68 -5.83
N LEU A 585 -14.67 14.99 -6.51
CA LEU A 585 -14.64 15.76 -7.76
C LEU A 585 -15.45 15.06 -8.87
N THR A 586 -15.25 13.76 -9.05
CA THR A 586 -16.01 12.93 -10.00
C THR A 586 -17.51 12.93 -9.67
N LYS A 587 -17.88 12.75 -8.40
CA LYS A 587 -19.29 12.79 -7.95
C LYS A 587 -19.94 14.15 -8.19
N PHE A 588 -19.18 15.25 -8.10
CA PHE A 588 -19.66 16.60 -8.39
C PHE A 588 -19.72 16.94 -9.88
N GLY A 589 -19.37 16.01 -10.77
CA GLY A 589 -19.58 16.14 -12.21
C GLY A 589 -18.43 16.78 -12.98
N SER A 590 -17.20 16.62 -12.50
CA SER A 590 -16.01 16.88 -13.32
C SER A 590 -16.07 16.10 -14.65
N TYR A 591 -15.59 16.74 -15.72
CA TYR A 591 -15.52 16.16 -17.07
C TYR A 591 -14.45 15.06 -17.18
N GLN A 592 -13.34 15.24 -16.46
CA GLN A 592 -12.29 14.23 -16.28
C GLN A 592 -11.68 14.34 -14.88
N THR A 593 -11.18 13.23 -14.35
CA THR A 593 -10.47 13.17 -13.07
C THR A 593 -9.47 12.02 -13.08
N ASN A 594 -8.24 12.29 -12.66
CA ASN A 594 -7.13 11.33 -12.65
C ASN A 594 -6.31 11.49 -11.37
N LEU A 595 -5.75 10.38 -10.87
CA LEU A 595 -4.65 10.40 -9.92
C LEU A 595 -3.35 10.28 -10.71
N LEU A 596 -2.54 11.34 -10.75
CA LEU A 596 -1.26 11.35 -11.44
C LEU A 596 -0.19 10.81 -10.48
N PRO A 597 0.46 9.66 -10.76
CA PRO A 597 1.39 9.04 -9.83
C PRO A 597 2.68 9.86 -9.71
N VAL A 598 3.10 10.12 -8.47
CA VAL A 598 4.41 10.71 -8.14
C VAL A 598 5.35 9.59 -7.73
N GLU A 599 6.56 9.55 -8.29
CA GLU A 599 7.54 8.52 -7.95
C GLU A 599 7.98 8.66 -6.48
N ASN A 600 7.89 7.58 -5.70
CA ASN A 600 8.18 7.54 -4.26
C ASN A 600 7.38 8.53 -3.38
N GLY A 601 6.28 9.10 -3.90
CA GLY A 601 5.46 10.10 -3.19
C GLY A 601 3.95 9.90 -3.38
N ASN A 602 3.21 10.90 -2.90
CA ASN A 602 1.76 10.99 -2.91
C ASN A 602 1.21 11.47 -4.27
N PRO A 603 0.16 10.82 -4.82
CA PRO A 603 -0.33 11.12 -6.17
C PRO A 603 -1.07 12.47 -6.25
N ILE A 604 -0.82 13.23 -7.31
CA ILE A 604 -1.51 14.51 -7.56
C ILE A 604 -2.94 14.23 -8.03
N VAL A 605 -3.92 14.86 -7.40
CA VAL A 605 -5.32 14.83 -7.84
C VAL A 605 -5.50 15.87 -8.94
N PHE A 606 -5.71 15.40 -10.17
CA PHE A 606 -6.11 16.22 -11.31
C PHE A 606 -7.61 16.06 -11.56
N ALA A 607 -8.32 17.17 -11.76
CA ALA A 607 -9.70 17.15 -12.26
C ALA A 607 -10.01 18.39 -13.09
N GLU A 608 -10.91 18.26 -14.07
CA GLU A 608 -11.40 19.39 -14.86
C GLU A 608 -12.93 19.49 -14.80
N PHE A 609 -13.44 20.69 -14.56
CA PHE A 609 -14.82 21.07 -14.81
C PHE A 609 -14.91 21.90 -16.08
N LYS A 610 -15.85 21.55 -16.95
CA LYS A 610 -16.22 22.37 -18.10
C LYS A 610 -17.31 23.35 -17.72
N ARG A 611 -17.20 24.59 -18.20
CA ARG A 611 -18.25 25.62 -18.09
C ARG A 611 -19.58 25.12 -18.66
N ASN A 612 -20.69 25.63 -18.14
CA ASN A 612 -22.02 25.11 -18.51
C ASN A 612 -22.56 25.64 -19.84
N SER A 613 -22.24 26.88 -20.21
CA SER A 613 -22.82 27.55 -21.38
C SER A 613 -21.75 27.97 -22.40
N PRO A 614 -21.83 27.49 -23.67
CA PRO A 614 -20.91 27.91 -24.73
C PRO A 614 -21.28 29.30 -25.28
N ALA A 615 -20.89 30.35 -24.56
CA ALA A 615 -21.03 31.74 -24.99
C ALA A 615 -20.41 31.97 -26.40
N PRO A 616 -21.16 32.39 -27.43
CA PRO A 616 -20.73 32.27 -28.82
C PRO A 616 -19.97 33.50 -29.36
N SER A 617 -18.75 33.77 -28.87
CA SER A 617 -17.72 34.56 -29.60
C SER A 617 -16.39 34.76 -28.85
N ALA A 618 -16.40 34.84 -27.52
CA ALA A 618 -15.21 35.17 -26.73
C ALA A 618 -14.21 33.99 -26.62
N LYS A 619 -12.93 34.29 -26.39
CA LYS A 619 -12.02 33.30 -25.78
C LYS A 619 -12.52 33.02 -24.36
N HIS A 620 -12.55 31.76 -23.95
CA HIS A 620 -13.03 31.36 -22.63
C HIS A 620 -11.86 31.18 -21.69
N GLU A 621 -11.87 31.92 -20.58
CA GLU A 621 -10.85 31.83 -19.52
C GLU A 621 -10.81 30.41 -18.95
N ARG A 622 -9.61 29.87 -18.76
CA ARG A 622 -9.38 28.58 -18.11
C ARG A 622 -8.54 28.76 -16.84
N VAL A 623 -9.11 28.45 -15.68
CA VAL A 623 -8.52 28.72 -14.36
C VAL A 623 -7.96 27.44 -13.75
N LEU A 624 -6.68 27.43 -13.40
CA LEU A 624 -6.05 26.36 -12.61
C LEU A 624 -6.19 26.70 -11.13
N TYR A 625 -6.93 25.89 -10.36
CA TYR A 625 -6.96 25.97 -8.91
C TYR A 625 -5.94 25.01 -8.28
N TYR A 626 -5.03 25.55 -7.48
CA TYR A 626 -3.96 24.81 -6.80
C TYR A 626 -4.16 24.72 -5.27
N GLY A 627 -3.71 23.61 -4.68
CA GLY A 627 -3.53 23.41 -3.25
C GLY A 627 -2.82 22.09 -2.92
N HIS A 628 -2.69 21.75 -1.65
CA HIS A 628 -2.12 20.47 -1.19
C HIS A 628 -2.95 19.81 -0.08
N TYR A 629 -3.01 18.48 -0.09
CA TYR A 629 -3.77 17.70 0.88
C TYR A 629 -2.91 17.07 1.99
N ASP A 630 -1.59 17.14 1.89
CA ASP A 630 -0.67 16.78 2.96
C ASP A 630 -0.53 17.90 3.99
N VAL A 631 -0.05 17.52 5.18
CA VAL A 631 -0.01 18.35 6.40
C VAL A 631 1.25 18.02 7.23
N VAL A 632 1.81 18.96 7.98
CA VAL A 632 2.83 18.63 9.00
C VAL A 632 2.28 17.68 10.08
N ASP A 633 3.19 17.08 10.84
CA ASP A 633 2.84 16.22 11.96
C ASP A 633 1.97 16.96 13.02
N ALA A 634 1.29 16.14 13.82
CA ALA A 634 0.57 16.53 15.02
C ALA A 634 0.35 15.30 15.93
N THR A 635 1.25 14.30 15.86
CA THR A 635 1.09 13.00 16.51
C THR A 635 2.12 12.77 17.62
N ASN A 636 2.00 11.65 18.33
CA ASN A 636 2.94 11.17 19.36
C ASN A 636 3.15 12.16 20.54
N HIS A 637 4.13 13.05 20.43
CA HIS A 637 4.49 14.03 21.45
C HIS A 637 3.68 15.32 21.28
N GLU A 638 3.67 15.89 20.07
CA GLU A 638 2.94 17.12 19.75
C GLU A 638 1.44 17.00 20.04
N ALA A 639 0.85 15.82 19.81
CA ALA A 639 -0.54 15.50 20.15
C ALA A 639 -0.91 15.74 21.63
N ARG A 640 0.06 15.83 22.54
CA ARG A 640 -0.16 16.13 23.97
C ARG A 640 -0.26 17.62 24.26
N ASP A 641 0.25 18.46 23.36
CA ASP A 641 0.24 19.92 23.52
C ASP A 641 -1.04 20.55 22.98
N TRP A 642 -1.82 19.84 22.15
CA TRP A 642 -3.12 20.28 21.64
C TRP A 642 -4.23 20.16 22.69
N SER A 643 -5.18 21.08 22.64
CA SER A 643 -6.41 21.09 23.46
C SER A 643 -7.52 20.16 22.95
N THR A 644 -7.42 19.70 21.70
CA THR A 644 -8.37 18.82 21.00
C THR A 644 -7.61 17.76 20.20
N ASN A 645 -8.26 16.69 19.75
CA ASN A 645 -7.60 15.71 18.89
C ASN A 645 -7.35 16.32 17.49
N PRO A 646 -6.09 16.48 17.03
CA PRO A 646 -5.77 17.19 15.80
C PRO A 646 -6.41 16.61 14.53
N PHE A 647 -6.80 15.33 14.53
CA PHE A 647 -7.43 14.68 13.37
C PHE A 647 -8.94 14.47 13.56
N VAL A 648 -9.56 15.20 14.50
CA VAL A 648 -11.02 15.24 14.70
C VAL A 648 -11.47 16.71 14.70
N LEU A 649 -12.06 17.14 13.58
CA LEU A 649 -12.56 18.50 13.39
C LEU A 649 -13.51 18.93 14.52
N THR A 650 -13.04 19.83 15.37
CA THR A 650 -13.74 20.24 16.60
C THR A 650 -14.16 21.71 16.50
N ALA A 651 -15.47 21.97 16.46
CA ALA A 651 -16.01 23.32 16.40
C ALA A 651 -16.10 23.95 17.80
N LYS A 652 -15.51 25.13 18.00
CA LYS A 652 -15.51 25.89 19.25
C LYS A 652 -15.41 27.39 18.97
N GLU A 653 -16.26 28.20 19.63
CA GLU A 653 -16.18 29.67 19.62
C GLU A 653 -16.14 30.31 18.20
N GLY A 654 -16.84 29.71 17.24
CA GLY A 654 -16.87 30.17 15.83
C GLY A 654 -15.65 29.73 14.98
N ASN A 655 -14.73 28.96 15.57
CA ASN A 655 -13.57 28.38 14.91
C ASN A 655 -13.72 26.86 14.78
N LEU A 656 -13.06 26.30 13.78
CA LEU A 656 -12.92 24.87 13.55
C LEU A 656 -11.47 24.48 13.85
N TYR A 657 -11.24 23.64 14.86
CA TYR A 657 -9.89 23.20 15.28
C TYR A 657 -9.56 21.82 14.71
N ALA A 658 -8.42 21.70 14.01
CA ALA A 658 -7.78 20.47 13.54
C ALA A 658 -6.49 20.77 12.75
N ARG A 659 -5.60 19.78 12.61
CA ARG A 659 -4.42 19.87 11.72
C ARG A 659 -4.86 19.90 10.26
N GLY A 660 -4.36 20.89 9.53
CA GLY A 660 -4.62 21.16 8.11
C GLY A 660 -6.02 21.69 7.83
N VAL A 661 -6.72 22.23 8.83
CA VAL A 661 -8.02 22.88 8.64
C VAL A 661 -7.88 24.22 7.93
N SER A 662 -6.80 24.95 8.18
CA SER A 662 -6.40 26.12 7.38
C SER A 662 -5.36 25.74 6.33
N ASP A 663 -4.49 24.76 6.61
CA ASP A 663 -3.31 24.47 5.78
C ASP A 663 -3.30 23.01 5.23
N ASN A 664 -3.94 22.68 4.11
CA ASN A 664 -4.75 23.52 3.22
C ASN A 664 -6.15 22.92 2.91
N LYS A 665 -6.61 21.96 3.72
CA LYS A 665 -7.81 21.13 3.42
C LYS A 665 -9.11 21.92 3.43
N GLY A 666 -9.27 22.90 4.32
CA GLY A 666 -10.41 23.82 4.34
C GLY A 666 -10.52 24.64 3.05
N PRO A 667 -9.49 25.43 2.70
CA PRO A 667 -9.44 26.19 1.45
C PRO A 667 -9.70 25.38 0.18
N ILE A 668 -9.08 24.20 0.04
CA ILE A 668 -9.36 23.27 -1.09
C ILE A 668 -10.84 22.95 -1.18
N LEU A 669 -11.46 22.57 -0.06
CA LEU A 669 -12.84 22.12 -0.07
C LEU A 669 -13.81 23.28 -0.38
N ALA A 670 -13.52 24.49 0.09
CA ALA A 670 -14.28 25.69 -0.27
C ALA A 670 -14.24 25.97 -1.78
N ALA A 671 -13.09 25.79 -2.44
CA ALA A 671 -12.96 25.93 -3.89
C ALA A 671 -13.71 24.83 -4.66
N ILE A 672 -13.60 23.58 -4.21
CA ILE A 672 -14.36 22.44 -4.78
C ILE A 672 -15.87 22.71 -4.68
N TYR A 673 -16.36 23.17 -3.53
CA TYR A 673 -17.77 23.48 -3.30
C TYR A 673 -18.26 24.78 -3.97
N ALA A 674 -17.37 25.69 -4.37
CA ALA A 674 -17.69 26.84 -5.21
C ALA A 674 -17.93 26.39 -6.67
N VAL A 675 -16.95 25.69 -7.25
CA VAL A 675 -17.03 25.18 -8.64
C VAL A 675 -18.19 24.21 -8.81
N ALA A 676 -18.36 23.26 -7.88
CA ALA A 676 -19.42 22.27 -7.94
C ALA A 676 -20.82 22.89 -7.83
N ASP A 677 -21.02 23.91 -6.99
CA ASP A 677 -22.34 24.53 -6.83
C ASP A 677 -22.71 25.41 -8.04
N LEU A 678 -21.76 26.17 -8.59
CA LEU A 678 -21.92 26.84 -9.88
C LEU A 678 -22.28 25.85 -11.00
N TYR A 679 -21.54 24.73 -11.07
CA TYR A 679 -21.74 23.72 -12.11
C TYR A 679 -23.13 23.07 -12.04
N HIS A 680 -23.62 22.71 -10.85
CA HIS A 680 -24.98 22.18 -10.67
C HIS A 680 -26.08 23.22 -10.91
N ARG A 681 -25.82 24.52 -10.61
CA ARG A 681 -26.71 25.64 -10.96
C ARG A 681 -26.70 26.02 -12.44
N GLN A 682 -25.76 25.48 -13.23
CA GLN A 682 -25.49 25.85 -14.62
C GLN A 682 -24.91 27.28 -14.80
N GLU A 683 -24.29 27.82 -13.74
CA GLU A 683 -23.71 29.17 -13.67
C GLU A 683 -22.17 29.19 -13.79
N LEU A 684 -21.49 28.05 -13.96
CA LEU A 684 -20.04 28.02 -14.15
C LEU A 684 -19.69 28.56 -15.56
N GLY A 685 -19.10 29.76 -15.62
CA GLY A 685 -18.80 30.45 -16.89
C GLY A 685 -17.41 30.17 -17.48
N CYS A 686 -16.43 29.79 -16.65
CA CYS A 686 -15.06 29.44 -17.06
C CYS A 686 -14.79 27.93 -16.92
N ASP A 687 -13.81 27.41 -17.67
CA ASP A 687 -13.31 26.04 -17.44
C ASP A 687 -12.38 26.08 -16.21
N VAL A 688 -12.48 25.09 -15.30
CA VAL A 688 -11.68 25.06 -14.07
C VAL A 688 -10.94 23.73 -13.92
N VAL A 689 -9.63 23.81 -13.72
CA VAL A 689 -8.74 22.65 -13.54
C VAL A 689 -8.20 22.63 -12.12
N PHE A 690 -8.55 21.60 -11.34
CA PHE A 690 -7.96 21.35 -10.03
C PHE A 690 -6.64 20.58 -10.19
N ILE A 691 -5.61 21.05 -9.50
CA ILE A 691 -4.34 20.34 -9.29
C ILE A 691 -4.03 20.38 -7.79
N ILE A 692 -4.21 19.24 -7.12
CA ILE A 692 -4.03 19.13 -5.67
C ILE A 692 -2.93 18.11 -5.38
N GLU A 693 -1.79 18.56 -4.84
CA GLU A 693 -0.66 17.69 -4.51
C GLU A 693 -0.70 17.14 -3.07
N GLY A 694 0.27 16.31 -2.70
CA GLY A 694 0.37 15.69 -1.38
C GLY A 694 1.81 15.60 -0.85
N GLU A 695 2.68 16.51 -1.27
CA GLU A 695 4.09 16.58 -0.85
C GLU A 695 4.57 18.02 -0.54
N GLU A 696 3.69 19.02 -0.42
CA GLU A 696 4.08 20.44 -0.28
C GLU A 696 4.92 20.67 0.98
N GLU A 697 4.45 20.08 2.09
CA GLU A 697 5.10 20.09 3.41
C GLU A 697 6.44 19.31 3.42
N CYS A 698 6.70 18.57 2.35
CA CYS A 698 7.94 17.85 2.06
C CYS A 698 8.70 18.43 0.83
N GLY A 699 8.35 19.63 0.38
CA GLY A 699 9.01 20.37 -0.71
C GLY A 699 8.53 20.08 -2.13
N SER A 700 7.28 19.63 -2.31
CA SER A 700 6.68 19.31 -3.60
C SER A 700 7.52 18.32 -4.42
N THR A 701 8.09 17.32 -3.74
CA THR A 701 9.01 16.34 -4.33
C THR A 701 8.32 15.58 -5.47
N GLY A 702 8.88 15.68 -6.68
CA GLY A 702 8.31 15.06 -7.88
C GLY A 702 7.09 15.77 -8.51
N PHE A 703 6.57 16.84 -7.89
CA PHE A 703 5.44 17.62 -8.45
C PHE A 703 5.77 18.15 -9.85
N GLN A 704 6.92 18.83 -9.97
CA GLN A 704 7.29 19.55 -11.20
C GLN A 704 7.43 18.62 -12.41
N SER A 705 8.01 17.43 -12.24
CA SER A 705 8.18 16.46 -13.32
C SER A 705 6.85 15.84 -13.75
N VAL A 706 5.96 15.51 -12.81
CA VAL A 706 4.63 14.97 -13.13
C VAL A 706 3.76 16.01 -13.86
N ILE A 707 3.81 17.29 -13.46
CA ILE A 707 3.10 18.37 -14.17
C ILE A 707 3.68 18.61 -15.57
N GLN A 708 5.01 18.56 -15.74
CA GLN A 708 5.63 18.66 -17.07
C GLN A 708 5.22 17.48 -17.98
N GLN A 709 5.26 16.25 -17.46
CA GLN A 709 4.85 15.04 -18.20
C GLN A 709 3.39 15.09 -18.63
N HIS A 710 2.50 15.61 -17.77
CA HIS A 710 1.07 15.68 -18.03
C HIS A 710 0.61 17.05 -18.57
N LYS A 711 1.52 17.93 -19.00
CA LYS A 711 1.16 19.27 -19.50
C LYS A 711 0.17 19.22 -20.68
N SER A 712 0.24 18.19 -21.52
CA SER A 712 -0.71 17.96 -22.64
C SER A 712 -2.10 17.51 -22.19
N LEU A 713 -2.22 16.82 -21.05
CA LEU A 713 -3.50 16.47 -20.41
C LEU A 713 -4.10 17.70 -19.70
N ILE A 714 -3.25 18.48 -19.02
CA ILE A 714 -3.66 19.70 -18.33
C ILE A 714 -4.07 20.78 -19.33
N GLY A 715 -3.35 20.95 -20.44
CA GLY A 715 -3.63 21.93 -21.49
C GLY A 715 -3.32 23.38 -21.11
N GLU A 716 -3.72 24.32 -21.97
CA GLU A 716 -3.49 25.76 -21.78
C GLU A 716 -4.34 26.35 -20.63
N ILE A 717 -3.73 27.25 -19.85
CA ILE A 717 -4.32 27.89 -18.67
C ILE A 717 -4.17 29.42 -18.85
N ASP A 718 -5.20 30.17 -18.45
CA ASP A 718 -5.20 31.64 -18.49
C ASP A 718 -4.88 32.28 -17.14
N TRP A 719 -5.29 31.64 -16.04
CA TRP A 719 -5.09 32.13 -14.67
C TRP A 719 -4.76 30.97 -13.73
N ILE A 720 -3.82 31.21 -12.82
CA ILE A 720 -3.57 30.33 -11.66
C ILE A 720 -4.19 30.98 -10.42
N LEU A 721 -4.94 30.22 -9.64
CA LEU A 721 -5.62 30.66 -8.43
C LEU A 721 -5.34 29.68 -7.30
N LEU A 722 -5.07 30.20 -6.10
CA LEU A 722 -4.83 29.39 -4.91
C LEU A 722 -5.21 30.15 -3.65
N SER A 723 -5.37 29.40 -2.57
CA SER A 723 -5.74 29.93 -1.25
C SER A 723 -4.93 29.26 -0.14
N ASN A 724 -3.60 29.35 -0.19
CA ASN A 724 -2.76 29.02 0.97
C ASN A 724 -2.02 30.25 1.48
N SER A 725 -2.60 30.94 2.47
CA SER A 725 -2.09 32.19 3.06
C SER A 725 -3.01 32.74 4.14
N TYR A 726 -2.49 33.71 4.89
CA TYR A 726 -3.04 34.23 6.13
C TYR A 726 -3.28 35.74 6.05
N TRP A 727 -4.30 36.22 6.75
CA TRP A 727 -4.51 37.66 6.93
C TRP A 727 -3.42 38.24 7.86
N LEU A 728 -3.17 39.54 7.75
CA LEU A 728 -2.18 40.23 8.59
C LEU A 728 -2.66 40.41 10.05
N ASP A 729 -3.97 40.31 10.28
CA ASP A 729 -4.64 40.32 11.57
C ASP A 729 -5.83 39.31 11.57
N ASP A 730 -6.79 39.45 12.51
CA ASP A 730 -8.00 38.63 12.58
C ASP A 730 -9.28 39.34 12.03
N VAL A 731 -9.16 40.52 11.42
CA VAL A 731 -10.28 41.46 11.16
C VAL A 731 -10.31 41.99 9.72
N SER A 732 -9.14 42.31 9.17
CA SER A 732 -8.89 42.96 7.90
C SER A 732 -8.71 41.93 6.77
N PRO A 733 -9.61 41.86 5.77
CA PRO A 733 -9.41 40.99 4.61
C PRO A 733 -8.14 41.39 3.85
N CYS A 734 -7.41 40.39 3.34
CA CYS A 734 -6.15 40.58 2.61
C CYS A 734 -6.16 39.89 1.24
N LEU A 735 -5.26 40.33 0.35
CA LEU A 735 -4.86 39.66 -0.89
C LEU A 735 -3.33 39.52 -0.89
N ASN A 736 -2.81 38.31 -1.07
CA ASN A 736 -1.36 38.08 -1.04
C ASN A 736 -0.81 38.10 -2.48
N TYR A 737 0.14 38.98 -2.76
CA TYR A 737 0.75 39.14 -4.09
C TYR A 737 2.24 38.77 -4.16
N GLY A 738 2.84 38.24 -3.08
CA GLY A 738 4.24 37.86 -3.13
C GLY A 738 4.72 37.01 -1.96
N LEU A 739 5.54 36.01 -2.29
CA LEU A 739 6.12 35.04 -1.37
C LEU A 739 7.64 35.05 -1.53
N ARG A 740 8.36 34.80 -0.43
CA ARG A 740 9.80 34.61 -0.50
C ARG A 740 10.12 33.24 -1.08
N GLY A 741 11.31 33.09 -1.68
CA GLY A 741 11.88 31.79 -1.99
C GLY A 741 12.60 31.21 -0.76
N LEU A 742 13.03 29.96 -0.86
CA LEU A 742 13.70 29.23 0.21
C LEU A 742 14.81 28.35 -0.36
N ILE A 743 15.94 28.27 0.34
CA ILE A 743 16.99 27.26 0.17
C ILE A 743 17.27 26.67 1.53
N ASN A 744 17.01 25.37 1.73
CA ASN A 744 17.40 24.63 2.92
C ASN A 744 18.61 23.74 2.60
N ALA A 745 19.66 23.86 3.41
CA ALA A 745 20.90 23.14 3.22
C ALA A 745 21.42 22.51 4.53
N ASN A 746 21.98 21.31 4.42
CA ASN A 746 22.81 20.69 5.45
C ASN A 746 24.27 20.88 5.07
N VAL A 747 25.02 21.59 5.90
CA VAL A 747 26.48 21.78 5.78
C VAL A 747 27.13 20.77 6.71
N ILE A 748 27.89 19.83 6.17
CA ILE A 748 28.48 18.70 6.90
C ILE A 748 29.99 18.80 6.83
N ILE A 749 30.68 18.74 7.97
CA ILE A 749 32.13 18.59 8.04
C ILE A 749 32.44 17.28 8.77
N LYS A 750 33.34 16.48 8.18
CA LYS A 750 33.72 15.15 8.69
C LYS A 750 35.24 14.97 8.74
N SER A 751 35.74 14.42 9.83
CA SER A 751 37.12 13.96 9.98
C SER A 751 37.28 12.49 9.57
N ASP A 752 38.45 12.11 9.07
CA ASP A 752 38.81 10.70 8.89
C ASP A 752 39.06 9.98 10.23
N LYS A 753 39.29 10.75 11.31
CA LYS A 753 39.45 10.26 12.68
C LYS A 753 38.07 10.06 13.34
N PRO A 754 37.87 9.00 14.17
CA PRO A 754 36.63 8.78 14.91
C PRO A 754 36.40 9.85 16.00
N ASP A 755 35.28 9.76 16.72
CA ASP A 755 35.04 10.58 17.92
C ASP A 755 36.20 10.37 18.93
N ARG A 756 36.74 11.47 19.46
CA ARG A 756 37.96 11.50 20.31
C ARG A 756 37.72 12.15 21.66
N HIS A 757 38.59 11.92 22.64
CA HIS A 757 38.45 12.53 23.97
C HIS A 757 39.16 13.88 24.00
N SER A 758 38.44 14.99 24.20
CA SER A 758 39.01 16.34 24.06
C SER A 758 40.12 16.65 25.06
N GLY A 759 40.12 16.03 26.24
CA GLY A 759 41.22 16.13 27.22
C GLY A 759 42.47 15.31 26.89
N VAL A 760 42.47 14.54 25.78
CA VAL A 760 43.61 13.72 25.31
C VAL A 760 44.06 14.18 23.91
N ASP A 761 43.11 14.38 23.00
CA ASP A 761 43.34 14.70 21.59
C ASP A 761 43.18 16.20 21.26
N GLY A 762 42.78 17.03 22.23
CA GLY A 762 42.49 18.45 22.05
C GLY A 762 43.68 19.26 21.57
N GLY A 763 43.48 20.05 20.52
CA GLY A 763 44.55 20.86 19.91
C GLY A 763 45.59 20.07 19.09
N VAL A 764 45.48 18.74 18.98
CA VAL A 764 46.39 17.90 18.18
C VAL A 764 46.01 17.86 16.69
N SER A 765 44.77 18.23 16.34
CA SER A 765 44.25 18.22 14.97
C SER A 765 43.14 19.26 14.76
N ARG A 766 42.72 19.54 13.51
CA ARG A 766 41.56 20.40 13.26
C ARG A 766 40.28 19.67 13.68
N GLU A 767 39.46 20.36 14.46
CA GLU A 767 38.23 19.81 15.01
C GLU A 767 37.04 20.21 14.12
N PRO A 768 36.22 19.27 13.61
CA PRO A 768 35.13 19.59 12.68
C PRO A 768 34.18 20.69 13.16
N VAL A 769 33.89 20.74 14.46
CA VAL A 769 33.05 21.79 15.08
C VAL A 769 33.70 23.18 14.99
N MET A 770 35.02 23.27 15.16
CA MET A 770 35.77 24.52 15.04
C MET A 770 35.83 25.00 13.59
N ASP A 771 35.98 24.09 12.63
CA ASP A 771 35.88 24.40 11.20
C ASP A 771 34.46 24.88 10.84
N MET A 772 33.42 24.23 11.37
CA MET A 772 32.01 24.58 11.15
C MET A 772 31.70 25.98 11.67
N MET A 773 32.11 26.30 12.90
CA MET A 773 31.97 27.65 13.45
C MET A 773 32.65 28.68 12.55
N GLN A 774 33.89 28.42 12.12
CA GLN A 774 34.66 29.35 11.30
C GLN A 774 34.00 29.61 9.94
N ILE A 775 33.48 28.59 9.23
CA ILE A 775 32.78 28.84 7.96
C ILE A 775 31.40 29.48 8.15
N LEU A 776 30.62 29.10 9.18
CA LEU A 776 29.31 29.70 9.42
C LEU A 776 29.41 31.19 9.78
N THR A 777 30.46 31.60 10.51
CA THR A 777 30.72 33.03 10.77
C THR A 777 31.06 33.83 9.52
N THR A 778 31.38 33.21 8.38
CA THR A 778 31.54 33.94 7.10
C THR A 778 30.23 34.21 6.37
N LEU A 779 29.09 33.67 6.81
CA LEU A 779 27.81 33.83 6.11
C LEU A 779 27.10 35.15 6.46
N ILE A 780 27.36 35.73 7.62
CA ILE A 780 26.66 36.92 8.15
C ILE A 780 27.68 37.85 8.81
N ASP A 781 27.64 39.14 8.48
CA ASP A 781 28.45 40.16 9.14
C ASP A 781 27.92 40.45 10.56
N PRO A 782 28.76 40.38 11.61
CA PRO A 782 28.30 40.45 13.01
C PRO A 782 27.78 41.82 13.45
N VAL A 783 27.95 42.90 12.66
CA VAL A 783 27.52 44.26 13.03
C VAL A 783 26.22 44.65 12.31
N THR A 784 26.15 44.40 11.01
CA THR A 784 25.02 44.76 10.13
C THR A 784 24.01 43.63 9.94
N GLN A 785 24.35 42.40 10.35
CA GLN A 785 23.58 41.17 10.13
C GLN A 785 23.27 40.86 8.66
N LYS A 786 24.01 41.47 7.72
CA LYS A 786 23.87 41.23 6.28
C LYS A 786 24.62 39.98 5.84
N ILE A 787 24.04 39.25 4.89
CA ILE A 787 24.60 38.04 4.30
C ILE A 787 25.86 38.39 3.50
N GLN A 788 27.01 37.80 3.85
CA GLN A 788 28.33 38.15 3.29
C GLN A 788 28.73 37.28 2.08
N ILE A 789 27.74 36.93 1.24
CA ILE A 789 27.98 36.19 0.00
C ILE A 789 28.18 37.19 -1.14
N ASP A 790 29.21 37.01 -1.95
CA ASP A 790 29.57 37.95 -3.02
C ASP A 790 28.42 38.18 -4.02
N GLY A 791 28.11 39.46 -4.22
CA GLY A 791 27.03 39.91 -5.10
C GLY A 791 25.64 39.41 -4.70
N PHE A 792 25.39 39.08 -3.43
CA PHE A 792 24.11 38.52 -2.99
C PHE A 792 22.93 39.51 -3.06
N TYR A 793 23.21 40.80 -2.85
CA TYR A 793 22.20 41.86 -2.79
C TYR A 793 22.00 42.60 -4.13
N ASP A 794 22.80 42.31 -5.14
CA ASP A 794 22.87 43.07 -6.40
C ASP A 794 21.55 43.02 -7.19
N ASP A 795 20.88 41.86 -7.15
CA ASP A 795 19.63 41.60 -7.87
C ASP A 795 18.38 42.11 -7.13
N LEU A 796 18.51 42.82 -6.00
CA LEU A 796 17.35 43.29 -5.23
C LEU A 796 16.59 44.45 -5.91
N LEU A 797 15.27 44.27 -6.06
CA LEU A 797 14.39 45.32 -6.56
C LEU A 797 14.31 46.52 -5.58
N PRO A 798 14.52 47.77 -6.06
CA PRO A 798 14.31 48.96 -5.25
C PRO A 798 12.83 49.12 -4.88
N LEU A 799 12.57 49.81 -3.77
CA LEU A 799 11.20 50.08 -3.32
C LEU A 799 10.53 51.05 -4.30
N SER A 800 9.49 50.59 -5.01
CA SER A 800 8.75 51.43 -5.95
C SER A 800 7.75 52.33 -5.22
N GLN A 801 7.34 53.43 -5.85
CA GLN A 801 6.30 54.31 -5.31
C GLN A 801 4.95 53.58 -5.17
N SER A 802 4.66 52.61 -6.05
CA SER A 802 3.47 51.76 -5.96
C SER A 802 3.55 50.75 -4.81
N GLU A 803 4.71 50.12 -4.57
CA GLU A 803 4.89 49.21 -3.42
C GLU A 803 4.84 50.00 -2.10
N GLN A 804 5.44 51.19 -2.05
CA GLN A 804 5.35 52.10 -0.88
C GLN A 804 3.90 52.48 -0.55
N ALA A 805 3.06 52.78 -1.56
CA ALA A 805 1.66 53.13 -1.33
C ALA A 805 0.87 52.00 -0.64
N LEU A 806 1.17 50.73 -0.92
CA LEU A 806 0.56 49.58 -0.24
C LEU A 806 1.02 49.48 1.23
N TYR A 807 2.30 49.76 1.53
CA TYR A 807 2.77 49.86 2.91
C TYR A 807 2.14 51.04 3.67
N ASP A 808 1.88 52.16 3.00
CA ASP A 808 1.18 53.31 3.58
C ASP A 808 -0.31 52.99 3.83
N GLU A 809 -0.96 52.21 2.97
CA GLU A 809 -2.32 51.70 3.18
C GLU A 809 -2.39 50.78 4.43
N ILE A 810 -1.47 49.81 4.53
CA ILE A 810 -1.32 48.95 5.73
C ILE A 810 -1.18 49.80 6.99
N LYS A 811 -0.29 50.80 6.95
CA LYS A 811 0.00 51.72 8.06
C LYS A 811 -1.22 52.56 8.45
N ASN A 812 -1.99 53.04 7.48
CA ASN A 812 -3.19 53.83 7.71
C ASN A 812 -4.33 52.99 8.32
N LYS A 813 -4.49 51.74 7.90
CA LYS A 813 -5.57 50.86 8.38
C LYS A 813 -5.27 50.17 9.71
N LEU A 814 -4.01 49.80 9.98
CA LEU A 814 -3.60 49.09 11.21
C LEU A 814 -2.90 49.99 12.25
N GLY A 815 -2.49 51.21 11.86
CA GLY A 815 -1.88 52.19 12.75
C GLY A 815 -0.59 51.69 13.43
N HIS A 816 -0.39 52.07 14.69
CA HIS A 816 0.79 51.70 15.48
C HIS A 816 0.88 50.22 15.89
N SER A 817 -0.08 49.37 15.49
CA SER A 817 0.00 47.92 15.76
C SER A 817 0.99 47.20 14.84
N VAL A 818 1.38 47.83 13.72
CA VAL A 818 2.26 47.25 12.71
C VAL A 818 3.45 48.18 12.42
N ASP A 819 4.64 47.62 12.54
CA ASP A 819 5.89 48.26 12.12
C ASP A 819 6.16 47.92 10.64
N ILE A 820 6.20 48.95 9.80
CA ILE A 820 6.40 48.84 8.35
C ILE A 820 7.83 48.43 8.00
N ASP A 821 8.85 48.85 8.76
CA ASP A 821 10.23 48.44 8.50
C ASP A 821 10.40 46.94 8.83
N VAL A 822 9.71 46.45 9.87
CA VAL A 822 9.62 45.02 10.17
C VAL A 822 8.84 44.25 9.08
N LEU A 823 7.78 44.81 8.49
CA LEU A 823 7.12 44.17 7.33
C LEU A 823 8.04 44.13 6.10
N GLN A 824 8.74 45.22 5.78
CA GLN A 824 9.69 45.22 4.68
C GLN A 824 10.81 44.19 4.90
N ALA A 825 11.32 44.06 6.13
CA ALA A 825 12.29 43.03 6.49
C ALA A 825 11.73 41.60 6.34
N LYS A 826 10.46 41.36 6.71
CA LYS A 826 9.79 40.06 6.57
C LYS A 826 9.48 39.68 5.11
N TRP A 827 9.12 40.65 4.26
CA TRP A 827 8.49 40.40 2.96
C TRP A 827 9.40 40.65 1.75
N ARG A 828 10.25 41.68 1.80
CA ARG A 828 11.07 42.13 0.67
C ARG A 828 12.58 42.16 0.94
N GLN A 829 13.02 41.77 2.14
CA GLN A 829 14.44 41.50 2.41
C GLN A 829 14.73 40.00 2.52
N PRO A 830 15.87 39.53 1.99
CA PRO A 830 16.35 38.16 2.19
C PRO A 830 16.91 37.99 3.61
N SER A 831 16.88 36.75 4.13
CA SER A 831 17.33 36.44 5.51
C SER A 831 17.94 35.04 5.61
N LEU A 832 19.03 34.89 6.36
CA LEU A 832 19.68 33.59 6.63
C LEU A 832 19.47 33.19 8.09
N THR A 833 19.34 31.89 8.35
CA THR A 833 19.14 31.33 9.69
C THR A 833 19.88 30.00 9.83
N VAL A 834 20.62 29.83 10.91
CA VAL A 834 21.17 28.53 11.33
C VAL A 834 20.19 27.93 12.33
N HIS A 835 19.53 26.82 11.97
CA HIS A 835 18.47 26.21 12.78
C HIS A 835 19.00 25.28 13.85
N LYS A 836 20.04 24.52 13.51
CA LYS A 836 20.53 23.42 14.33
C LYS A 836 21.97 23.11 13.95
N ILE A 837 22.78 22.78 14.95
CA ILE A 837 24.08 22.13 14.77
C ILE A 837 24.01 20.79 15.53
N GLN A 838 24.34 19.70 14.86
CA GLN A 838 24.39 18.35 15.42
C GLN A 838 25.78 17.77 15.27
N VAL A 839 26.19 16.93 16.21
CA VAL A 839 27.51 16.29 16.26
C VAL A 839 27.37 14.77 16.37
N SER A 840 28.42 14.03 15.98
CA SER A 840 28.58 12.61 16.32
C SER A 840 29.07 12.41 17.76
N GLY A 841 29.06 11.15 18.20
CA GLY A 841 29.45 10.76 19.55
C GLY A 841 28.31 10.86 20.58
N PRO A 842 28.58 10.48 21.85
CA PRO A 842 27.65 10.70 22.95
C PRO A 842 27.59 12.20 23.32
N ASN A 843 26.46 12.65 23.87
CA ASN A 843 26.26 14.02 24.39
C ASN A 843 27.05 14.28 25.70
N ASN A 844 28.37 14.06 25.67
CA ASN A 844 29.29 14.28 26.78
C ASN A 844 30.20 15.48 26.48
N ASN A 845 30.41 16.35 27.47
CA ASN A 845 31.13 17.62 27.31
C ASN A 845 32.65 17.49 27.00
N THR A 846 33.19 16.28 26.86
CA THR A 846 34.63 16.01 26.66
C THR A 846 34.92 15.20 25.38
N VAL A 847 34.10 15.38 24.34
CA VAL A 847 34.24 14.71 23.04
C VAL A 847 34.63 15.71 21.95
N ILE A 848 35.59 15.34 21.10
CA ILE A 848 35.82 15.94 19.78
C ILE A 848 35.06 15.08 18.76
N PRO A 849 33.99 15.59 18.12
CA PRO A 849 33.22 14.80 17.17
C PRO A 849 33.99 14.49 15.89
N GLN A 850 33.79 13.30 15.33
CA GLN A 850 34.16 12.96 13.96
C GLN A 850 33.37 13.79 12.94
N LEU A 851 32.09 14.06 13.18
CA LEU A 851 31.20 14.70 12.24
C LEU A 851 30.39 15.81 12.92
N VAL A 852 30.18 16.90 12.20
CA VAL A 852 29.23 17.96 12.54
C VAL A 852 28.35 18.27 11.33
N ASN A 853 27.05 18.44 11.54
CA ASN A 853 26.08 18.85 10.53
C ASN A 853 25.34 20.11 11.02
N ALA A 854 25.39 21.18 10.25
CA ALA A 854 24.64 22.40 10.48
C ALA A 854 23.51 22.54 9.45
N THR A 855 22.27 22.57 9.92
CA THR A 855 21.09 22.82 9.08
C THR A 855 20.85 24.33 9.01
N ILE A 856 20.92 24.89 7.81
CA ILE A 856 20.71 26.31 7.52
C ILE A 856 19.55 26.51 6.56
N SER A 857 18.87 27.65 6.65
CA SER A 857 17.95 28.13 5.62
C SER A 857 18.29 29.54 5.18
N MET A 858 18.10 29.81 3.90
CA MET A 858 18.14 31.14 3.32
C MET A 858 16.80 31.44 2.66
N ARG A 859 16.13 32.52 3.08
CA ARG A 859 14.97 33.07 2.38
C ARG A 859 15.48 34.08 1.36
N ILE A 860 15.12 33.88 0.09
CA ILE A 860 15.46 34.76 -1.04
C ILE A 860 14.22 35.54 -1.48
N VAL A 861 14.38 36.62 -2.23
CA VAL A 861 13.28 37.50 -2.64
C VAL A 861 13.24 37.72 -4.15
N ALA A 862 12.15 38.31 -4.64
CA ALA A 862 11.90 38.51 -6.06
C ALA A 862 13.10 39.12 -6.81
N ASN A 863 13.30 38.67 -8.04
CA ASN A 863 14.44 38.94 -8.93
C ASN A 863 15.78 38.25 -8.57
N GLN A 864 15.95 37.65 -7.39
CA GLN A 864 17.10 36.75 -7.13
C GLN A 864 16.89 35.38 -7.81
N ASP A 865 17.77 34.97 -8.72
CA ASP A 865 17.71 33.63 -9.33
C ASP A 865 18.17 32.53 -8.36
N LEU A 866 17.31 31.52 -8.18
CA LEU A 866 17.54 30.39 -7.30
C LEU A 866 18.83 29.62 -7.65
N THR A 867 19.12 29.40 -8.94
CA THR A 867 20.31 28.64 -9.36
C THR A 867 21.60 29.40 -9.07
N THR A 868 21.64 30.70 -9.38
CA THR A 868 22.74 31.60 -9.09
C THR A 868 22.99 31.72 -7.59
N ILE A 869 21.96 31.89 -6.75
CA ILE A 869 22.14 31.96 -5.29
C ILE A 869 22.67 30.63 -4.73
N LYS A 870 22.16 29.47 -5.20
CA LYS A 870 22.70 28.15 -4.78
C LYS A 870 24.18 28.01 -5.12
N HIS A 871 24.61 28.38 -6.32
CA HIS A 871 26.02 28.36 -6.70
C HIS A 871 26.87 29.35 -5.89
N LYS A 872 26.39 30.59 -5.65
CA LYS A 872 27.05 31.58 -4.81
C LYS A 872 27.25 31.05 -3.37
N LEU A 873 26.22 30.45 -2.75
CA LEU A 873 26.29 29.85 -1.41
C LEU A 873 27.30 28.69 -1.32
N ILE A 874 27.28 27.75 -2.27
CA ILE A 874 28.19 26.60 -2.31
C ILE A 874 29.63 27.05 -2.56
N GLY A 875 29.84 28.01 -3.47
CA GLY A 875 31.15 28.58 -3.75
C GLY A 875 31.74 29.31 -2.54
N HIS A 876 30.92 30.09 -1.84
CA HIS A 876 31.29 30.81 -0.63
C HIS A 876 31.77 29.86 0.49
N LEU A 877 30.93 28.88 0.85
CA LEU A 877 31.26 27.91 1.90
C LEU A 877 32.47 27.04 1.55
N THR A 878 32.59 26.60 0.30
CA THR A 878 33.78 25.86 -0.19
C THR A 878 35.03 26.73 -0.10
N THR A 879 34.96 28.01 -0.45
CA THR A 879 36.09 28.94 -0.39
C THR A 879 36.51 29.24 1.05
N ALA A 880 35.53 29.51 1.93
CA ALA A 880 35.76 29.71 3.35
C ALA A 880 36.44 28.49 3.99
N PHE A 881 35.99 27.27 3.66
CA PHE A 881 36.57 26.03 4.17
C PHE A 881 38.00 25.78 3.65
N ASN A 882 38.23 25.96 2.35
CA ASN A 882 39.56 25.81 1.75
C ASN A 882 40.58 26.78 2.37
N ASN A 883 40.15 28.00 2.73
CA ASN A 883 40.99 28.98 3.41
C ASN A 883 41.41 28.55 4.84
N LEU A 884 40.67 27.64 5.50
CA LEU A 884 41.04 27.08 6.80
C LEU A 884 42.21 26.09 6.72
N LYS A 885 42.47 25.52 5.53
CA LYS A 885 43.50 24.49 5.27
C LYS A 885 43.37 23.28 6.21
N SER A 886 42.14 22.82 6.41
CA SER A 886 41.82 21.71 7.32
C SER A 886 42.14 20.33 6.72
N ASP A 887 42.39 19.34 7.58
CA ASP A 887 42.45 17.92 7.24
C ASP A 887 41.08 17.22 7.24
N ASN A 888 40.01 17.96 7.52
CA ASN A 888 38.63 17.48 7.44
C ASN A 888 38.02 17.67 6.03
N HIS A 889 36.88 17.01 5.78
CA HIS A 889 36.15 17.04 4.51
C HIS A 889 34.83 17.80 4.64
N LEU A 890 34.50 18.66 3.67
CA LEU A 890 33.23 19.40 3.57
C LEU A 890 32.28 18.75 2.57
N GLN A 891 31.00 18.63 2.94
CA GLN A 891 29.89 18.29 2.06
C GLN A 891 28.74 19.28 2.28
N ILE A 892 28.09 19.73 1.20
CA ILE A 892 26.92 20.63 1.25
C ILE A 892 25.77 19.96 0.50
N ASN A 893 24.69 19.66 1.20
CA ASN A 893 23.49 19.01 0.65
C ASN A 893 22.31 19.97 0.73
N ILE A 894 21.87 20.52 -0.42
CA ILE A 894 20.60 21.24 -0.53
C ILE A 894 19.48 20.21 -0.67
N PHE A 895 18.43 20.32 0.14
CA PHE A 895 17.40 19.27 0.27
C PHE A 895 15.94 19.75 0.18
N HIS A 896 15.72 21.07 0.14
CA HIS A 896 14.41 21.67 -0.16
C HIS A 896 14.68 23.07 -0.73
N GLU A 897 13.98 23.43 -1.80
CA GLU A 897 14.13 24.72 -2.46
C GLU A 897 12.82 25.23 -3.08
N ALA A 898 12.65 26.55 -3.06
CA ALA A 898 11.50 27.26 -3.64
C ALA A 898 11.98 28.56 -4.29
N GLU A 899 11.48 28.87 -5.48
CA GLU A 899 11.69 30.19 -6.09
C GLU A 899 10.86 31.27 -5.38
N PRO A 900 11.33 32.53 -5.35
CA PRO A 900 10.52 33.65 -4.90
C PRO A 900 9.42 33.97 -5.93
N TRP A 901 8.25 34.37 -5.45
CA TRP A 901 7.11 34.76 -6.27
C TRP A 901 6.71 36.21 -5.99
N LEU A 902 6.32 36.91 -7.06
CA LEU A 902 5.77 38.27 -7.01
C LEU A 902 4.79 38.40 -8.18
N GLY A 903 3.50 38.33 -7.88
CA GLY A 903 2.43 38.58 -8.83
C GLY A 903 2.21 40.08 -9.03
N ASP A 904 1.55 40.44 -10.14
CA ASP A 904 1.11 41.80 -10.44
C ASP A 904 -0.24 42.11 -9.75
N PRO A 905 -0.31 43.01 -8.75
CA PRO A 905 -1.57 43.35 -8.07
C PRO A 905 -2.60 44.03 -8.97
N SER A 906 -2.18 44.60 -10.10
CA SER A 906 -3.07 45.32 -11.03
C SER A 906 -3.79 44.42 -12.05
N ASN A 907 -3.56 43.10 -11.99
CA ASN A 907 -4.13 42.16 -12.94
C ASN A 907 -5.66 41.99 -12.79
N LYS A 908 -6.30 41.44 -13.84
CA LYS A 908 -7.76 41.23 -13.92
C LYS A 908 -8.30 40.37 -12.76
N MET A 909 -7.59 39.30 -12.39
CA MET A 909 -8.00 38.39 -11.33
C MET A 909 -8.00 39.08 -9.96
N TYR A 910 -6.94 39.81 -9.59
CA TYR A 910 -6.94 40.60 -8.35
C TYR A 910 -7.99 41.70 -8.33
N SER A 911 -8.26 42.35 -9.47
CA SER A 911 -9.31 43.36 -9.58
C SER A 911 -10.70 42.81 -9.24
N ILE A 912 -11.02 41.60 -9.72
CA ILE A 912 -12.28 40.89 -9.41
C ILE A 912 -12.27 40.38 -7.96
N LEU A 913 -11.18 39.76 -7.49
CA LEU A 913 -11.06 39.26 -6.12
C LEU A 913 -11.19 40.40 -5.09
N TYR A 914 -10.61 41.58 -5.34
CA TYR A 914 -10.70 42.76 -4.49
C TYR A 914 -12.15 43.22 -4.34
N LYS A 915 -12.85 43.42 -5.47
CA LYS A 915 -14.27 43.77 -5.54
C LYS A 915 -15.14 42.77 -4.77
N ASN A 916 -14.91 41.47 -4.95
CA ASN A 916 -15.72 40.43 -4.31
C ASN A 916 -15.40 40.27 -2.82
N LEU A 917 -14.13 40.42 -2.39
CA LEU A 917 -13.77 40.52 -0.97
C LEU A 917 -14.41 41.76 -0.33
N GLN A 918 -14.37 42.92 -0.99
CA GLN A 918 -14.99 44.16 -0.50
C GLN A 918 -16.50 43.99 -0.32
N LEU A 919 -17.18 43.36 -1.30
CA LEU A 919 -18.62 43.05 -1.23
C LEU A 919 -18.94 42.09 -0.07
N HIS A 920 -18.20 41.00 0.09
CA HIS A 920 -18.46 39.98 1.10
C HIS A 920 -18.04 40.37 2.53
N TRP A 921 -17.04 41.25 2.69
CA TRP A 921 -16.57 41.69 4.01
C TRP A 921 -17.01 43.10 4.42
N GLN A 922 -17.54 43.90 3.49
CA GLN A 922 -17.90 45.30 3.71
C GLN A 922 -16.70 46.12 4.25
N GLN A 923 -15.50 45.80 3.73
CA GLN A 923 -14.22 46.39 4.09
C GLN A 923 -13.28 46.33 2.88
N ASP A 924 -12.49 47.38 2.68
CA ASP A 924 -11.46 47.43 1.63
C ASP A 924 -10.34 46.40 1.91
N PRO A 925 -10.05 45.45 0.99
CA PRO A 925 -9.01 44.45 1.18
C PRO A 925 -7.60 45.02 1.07
N ILE A 926 -6.68 44.55 1.91
CA ILE A 926 -5.29 45.03 1.93
C ILE A 926 -4.40 44.11 1.07
N PHE A 927 -3.59 44.69 0.17
CA PHE A 927 -2.56 43.92 -0.52
C PHE A 927 -1.34 43.68 0.38
N ILE A 928 -1.02 42.40 0.61
CA ILE A 928 0.08 41.95 1.47
C ILE A 928 1.07 41.06 0.70
N ARG A 929 2.23 40.83 1.30
CA ARG A 929 3.16 39.76 0.94
C ARG A 929 3.32 38.85 2.15
N GLU A 930 4.00 37.71 2.01
CA GLU A 930 4.33 36.86 3.16
C GLU A 930 5.80 36.44 3.21
N GLY A 931 6.25 36.15 4.43
CA GLY A 931 7.61 35.68 4.69
C GLY A 931 7.82 34.18 4.42
N GLY A 932 6.75 33.44 4.12
CA GLY A 932 6.73 32.03 3.72
C GLY A 932 7.13 31.80 2.26
N SER A 933 6.91 30.57 1.78
CA SER A 933 7.21 30.10 0.42
C SER A 933 6.20 29.02 0.05
N ILE A 934 5.80 28.96 -1.22
CA ILE A 934 5.05 27.83 -1.81
C ILE A 934 5.85 27.44 -3.06
N PRO A 935 6.48 26.24 -3.16
CA PRO A 935 7.35 25.91 -4.29
C PRO A 935 6.62 25.91 -5.63
N SER A 936 5.37 25.45 -5.63
CA SER A 936 4.61 25.16 -6.85
C SER A 936 4.08 26.39 -7.58
N ILE A 937 3.81 27.52 -6.91
CA ILE A 937 3.17 28.69 -7.56
C ILE A 937 4.02 29.28 -8.69
N ARG A 938 5.30 29.55 -8.43
CA ARG A 938 6.21 30.16 -9.42
C ARG A 938 6.58 29.18 -10.54
N PHE A 939 6.63 27.89 -10.23
CA PHE A 939 6.78 26.83 -11.21
C PHE A 939 5.56 26.76 -12.14
N LEU A 940 4.33 26.84 -11.62
CA LEU A 940 3.10 26.80 -12.42
C LEU A 940 3.01 28.00 -13.37
N GLU A 941 3.35 29.21 -12.90
CA GLU A 941 3.42 30.40 -13.77
C GLU A 941 4.37 30.19 -14.96
N LYS A 942 5.59 29.70 -14.68
CA LYS A 942 6.60 29.40 -15.73
C LYS A 942 6.15 28.25 -16.63
N CYS A 943 5.47 27.24 -16.09
CA CYS A 943 5.05 26.05 -16.84
C CYS A 943 3.95 26.39 -17.84
N PHE A 944 2.92 27.14 -17.42
CA PHE A 944 1.74 27.46 -18.23
C PHE A 944 1.80 28.84 -18.91
N ASN A 945 2.79 29.67 -18.59
CA ASN A 945 2.86 31.08 -19.04
C ASN A 945 1.60 31.87 -18.67
N ALA A 946 1.08 31.62 -17.47
CA ALA A 946 -0.15 32.18 -16.93
C ALA A 946 0.15 32.96 -15.63
N PRO A 947 -0.45 34.15 -15.41
CA PRO A 947 -0.33 34.88 -14.14
C PRO A 947 -1.03 34.15 -12.98
N ALA A 948 -0.43 34.20 -11.78
CA ALA A 948 -1.06 33.71 -10.55
C ALA A 948 -1.71 34.83 -9.73
N ALA A 949 -2.76 34.48 -8.99
CA ALA A 949 -3.35 35.30 -7.92
C ALA A 949 -3.64 34.46 -6.68
N GLN A 950 -3.41 35.01 -5.48
CA GLN A 950 -3.57 34.29 -4.22
C GLN A 950 -4.52 35.01 -3.27
N ILE A 951 -5.53 34.29 -2.77
CA ILE A 951 -6.53 34.79 -1.82
C ILE A 951 -6.35 34.11 -0.44
N PRO A 952 -5.89 34.82 0.59
CA PRO A 952 -5.83 34.33 1.96
C PRO A 952 -7.19 33.89 2.54
N CYS A 953 -7.27 32.65 3.02
CA CYS A 953 -8.40 32.15 3.79
C CYS A 953 -8.20 32.29 5.30
N GLY A 954 -7.00 31.94 5.77
CA GLY A 954 -6.67 31.87 7.18
C GLY A 954 -6.48 33.24 7.81
N GLN A 955 -6.48 33.26 9.14
CA GLN A 955 -6.27 34.46 9.97
C GLN A 955 -4.87 34.49 10.57
N ALA A 956 -4.43 35.65 11.06
CA ALA A 956 -3.13 35.76 11.75
C ALA A 956 -3.02 34.82 12.97
N SER A 957 -4.14 34.55 13.67
CA SER A 957 -4.17 33.63 14.81
C SER A 957 -4.49 32.17 14.49
N ASP A 958 -4.56 31.76 13.22
CA ASP A 958 -4.98 30.40 12.83
C ASP A 958 -3.93 29.30 13.08
N ASN A 959 -2.72 29.66 13.50
CA ASN A 959 -1.69 28.75 14.04
C ASN A 959 -1.28 27.59 13.11
N ALA A 960 -1.21 27.85 11.80
CA ALA A 960 -0.69 26.90 10.83
C ALA A 960 0.71 26.37 11.21
N HIS A 961 0.96 25.10 10.88
CA HIS A 961 2.08 24.26 11.35
C HIS A 961 2.22 24.10 12.90
N LEU A 962 1.66 25.00 13.71
CA LEU A 962 1.70 24.97 15.17
C LEU A 962 0.57 24.09 15.74
N LYS A 963 0.46 24.10 17.07
CA LYS A 963 -0.60 23.41 17.82
C LYS A 963 -1.89 24.24 17.88
N ASP A 964 -3.01 23.57 18.10
CA ASP A 964 -4.34 24.18 18.13
C ASP A 964 -4.62 25.01 16.86
N GLU A 965 -4.15 24.51 15.71
CA GLU A 965 -4.47 25.06 14.40
C GLU A 965 -5.99 25.11 14.22
N LYS A 966 -6.46 26.24 13.69
CA LYS A 966 -7.88 26.52 13.52
C LYS A 966 -8.15 27.22 12.19
N LEU A 967 -9.42 27.25 11.80
CA LEU A 967 -9.93 28.15 10.78
C LEU A 967 -11.27 28.74 11.23
N ARG A 968 -11.45 30.05 11.14
CA ARG A 968 -12.73 30.69 11.46
C ARG A 968 -13.81 30.27 10.46
N ILE A 969 -14.94 29.76 10.94
CA ILE A 969 -16.00 29.18 10.08
C ILE A 969 -16.54 30.18 9.03
N VAL A 970 -16.60 31.46 9.40
CA VAL A 970 -17.03 32.56 8.53
C VAL A 970 -16.04 32.80 7.39
N ASN A 971 -14.73 32.58 7.60
CA ASN A 971 -13.73 32.70 6.55
C ASN A 971 -13.91 31.58 5.51
N LEU A 972 -14.07 30.33 5.95
CA LEU A 972 -14.31 29.18 5.07
C LEU A 972 -15.55 29.40 4.18
N PHE A 973 -16.66 29.84 4.77
CA PHE A 973 -17.92 30.06 4.03
C PHE A 973 -17.83 31.26 3.08
N LYS A 974 -17.20 32.36 3.49
CA LYS A 974 -17.02 33.52 2.60
C LYS A 974 -16.02 33.24 1.49
N LEU A 975 -14.96 32.46 1.71
CA LEU A 975 -14.06 32.04 0.63
C LEU A 975 -14.84 31.31 -0.47
N ARG A 976 -15.69 30.33 -0.10
CA ARG A 976 -16.56 29.63 -1.05
C ARG A 976 -17.42 30.61 -1.87
N GLN A 977 -18.01 31.62 -1.23
CA GLN A 977 -18.85 32.62 -1.87
C GLN A 977 -18.04 33.54 -2.81
N ILE A 978 -16.93 34.10 -2.33
CA ILE A 978 -16.01 34.96 -3.12
C ILE A 978 -15.46 34.22 -4.34
N LEU A 979 -15.06 32.95 -4.19
CA LEU A 979 -14.61 32.12 -5.31
C LEU A 979 -15.74 31.85 -6.31
N SER A 980 -16.97 31.63 -5.83
CA SER A 980 -18.14 31.44 -6.70
C SER A 980 -18.40 32.68 -7.57
N ASP A 981 -18.45 33.86 -6.96
CA ASP A 981 -18.75 35.10 -7.67
C ASP A 981 -17.59 35.49 -8.61
N THR A 982 -16.33 35.22 -8.20
CA THR A 982 -15.13 35.47 -9.03
C THR A 982 -15.10 34.58 -10.28
N LEU A 983 -15.38 33.28 -10.15
CA LEU A 983 -15.42 32.36 -11.29
C LEU A 983 -16.60 32.65 -12.23
N LYS A 984 -17.72 33.14 -11.68
CA LYS A 984 -18.88 33.57 -12.46
C LYS A 984 -18.55 34.84 -13.28
N GLU A 985 -17.98 35.86 -12.65
CA GLU A 985 -17.59 37.13 -13.30
C GLU A 985 -16.48 36.94 -14.35
N LEU A 986 -15.47 36.10 -14.07
CA LEU A 986 -14.43 35.75 -15.05
C LEU A 986 -14.99 35.14 -16.33
N GLY A 987 -16.05 34.32 -16.21
CA GLY A 987 -16.75 33.72 -17.33
C GLY A 987 -17.66 34.66 -18.13
N GLY A 988 -17.80 35.92 -17.71
CA GLY A 988 -18.71 36.89 -18.35
C GLY A 988 -20.19 36.58 -18.13
N VAL A 989 -20.53 35.93 -17.01
CA VAL A 989 -21.92 35.66 -16.61
C VAL A 989 -22.31 36.69 -15.55
N GLU A 990 -23.15 37.66 -15.91
CA GLU A 990 -23.77 38.59 -14.94
C GLU A 990 -24.84 37.87 -14.08
#